data_AF-A0A411YXD1-F1
#
_entry.id   AF-A0A411YXD1-F1
#
_cell.length_a   1.000
_cell.length_b   1.000
_cell.length_c   1.000
_cell.angle_alpha   90.00
_cell.angle_beta   90.00
_cell.angle_gamma   90.00
#
_symmetry.space_group_name_H-M   'P 1'
#
loop_
_entity.id
_entity.type
_entity.pdbx_description
1 polymer ?
#
loop_
_entity_poly.entity_id
_entity_poly.type
_entity_poly.pdbx_seq_one_letter_code
_entity_poly.pdbx_strand_id
1 'polypeptide(L)'
;MVLLASISMINADESSAYNLRTAEFKLSADWQVIYSRRDQQFDFVSPDGRYELWARWWFPDEPLLGFDDIIRHETRVLAGQEALFRHIEGGDSRSLELAFLKKDAEGEIFLWQLHSKSTPLVEHEAMFNSLLAGLTIDGLPIQTANGLEAAAPTLRVQGEMFRDPQGAFSLPVPQGWTVQSTTSAGVQQAVAVSPAGDALLLAAAANPDRGMTAAQVLDEYLGILYRDSLIVKSIENEAYPTVDGSTVHAVDTIAKVFPINGVELGYARGRVWICQSTDETGGRAPFLIVTIRAETAAQDIIDSLAQMAAGFSFDVSAGQDTINDAAAAVEAGATQAQAADIVGTAPAAKGLLFDGKAISGLLPIAFASVIFEQNARLTGNEIVFDFPDNQGWAKLGLATPSAVVAMPARDSVMTQRITAIIDADKSTGISLAFSPLAEAGNDPDEVADLKLHLSTAGDGIGKLEVSTQEPAQTVNMSFSWPKGEAVLHVLLRPDQVIDVRDGTGTQLGEVALDADFAGRQWALQTFLQVPTKNRAASLVLKRLSFDTIPFDVAPKVDEIAEGPRSVVIFDGRAFGEIWVPVSRRNGEVAKFLRLSDGALRVGWAADDNGLWTGIATPEAALWLDRFTGVAEARIDVALDGAASKDFEIALQSAYSLPGNLSGNNSYVLRFTGQEDGTYTVLSALRSQEKDGISATGLAVIPDRLALILTPDGVRLEGAGLPESVLAFPEIQEGAGFRIAIHAMASISGDAALVLRGVRTSLHPGEPLGFGKPADGVEPLPMRVFFDGQITQNWEGKSVGNAVFADLAVQNSDGLTLRRRDPVPDWSRIALVGSELVANLDYRIDTTPYEVLVKLDPAAGLGTRIYLHSNAADHEAGAETVVTLRELRSGPQRGGLEVQLHTGHFSYDRWRRVLPADQWRTGWDGSLRLRIGPNWIALGLGDHWLMRGGPRLATEMMMAIVPGGSGNTDGGSVTLHSVSGGWVTPDGMTGVERMRLSETEDFDPDRFLDLLTTETGVSDQ
;
A
#
# COMPACT_ATOMS: atom_id res chain seq x y z
N MET A 1 -54.09 -19.89 -55.79
CA MET A 1 -53.07 -19.48 -56.78
C MET A 1 -51.72 -19.54 -56.09
N VAL A 2 -50.68 -20.07 -56.72
CA VAL A 2 -49.37 -20.26 -56.06
C VAL A 2 -48.56 -18.97 -56.14
N LEU A 3 -48.08 -18.48 -54.99
CA LEU A 3 -46.82 -17.74 -54.90
C LEU A 3 -45.92 -18.51 -53.94
N LEU A 4 -44.77 -18.95 -54.44
CA LEU A 4 -43.71 -19.52 -53.61
C LEU A 4 -42.91 -18.35 -53.03
N ALA A 5 -42.87 -18.22 -51.70
CA ALA A 5 -41.77 -17.53 -51.03
C ALA A 5 -40.61 -18.53 -50.95
N SER A 6 -39.45 -18.16 -51.48
CA SER A 6 -38.31 -19.07 -51.57
C SER A 6 -37.79 -19.47 -50.19
N ILE A 7 -37.57 -20.77 -50.00
CA ILE A 7 -36.67 -21.25 -48.95
C ILE A 7 -35.27 -20.78 -49.36
N SER A 8 -34.71 -19.80 -48.65
CA SER A 8 -33.27 -19.55 -48.70
C SER A 8 -32.56 -20.82 -48.28
N MET A 9 -31.64 -21.31 -49.11
CA MET A 9 -30.80 -22.43 -48.72
C MET A 9 -29.96 -22.00 -47.51
N ILE A 10 -29.89 -22.87 -46.50
CA ILE A 10 -28.89 -22.77 -45.45
C ILE A 10 -27.53 -22.86 -46.14
N ASN A 11 -26.77 -21.76 -46.13
CA ASN A 11 -25.34 -21.84 -46.39
C ASN A 11 -24.77 -22.80 -45.34
N ALA A 12 -23.85 -23.69 -45.72
CA ALA A 12 -23.17 -24.51 -44.73
C ALA A 12 -22.50 -23.58 -43.70
N ASP A 13 -22.76 -23.79 -42.41
CA ASP A 13 -22.33 -22.88 -41.34
C ASP A 13 -20.82 -22.65 -41.46
N GLU A 14 -20.43 -21.42 -41.82
CA GLU A 14 -19.03 -21.04 -41.91
C GLU A 14 -18.48 -20.93 -40.49
N SER A 15 -17.86 -22.01 -40.01
CA SER A 15 -17.26 -22.05 -38.68
C SER A 15 -15.86 -21.41 -38.71
N SER A 16 -15.68 -20.30 -38.02
CA SER A 16 -14.36 -19.74 -37.75
C SER A 16 -13.62 -20.61 -36.72
N ALA A 17 -12.37 -20.95 -37.02
CA ALA A 17 -11.50 -21.69 -36.12
C ALA A 17 -10.51 -20.75 -35.43
N TYR A 18 -10.33 -20.92 -34.13
CA TYR A 18 -9.46 -20.12 -33.28
C TYR A 18 -8.48 -21.05 -32.57
N ASN A 19 -7.19 -20.71 -32.58
CA ASN A 19 -6.15 -21.40 -31.83
C ASN A 19 -5.65 -20.48 -30.70
N LEU A 20 -5.49 -21.03 -29.52
CA LEU A 20 -4.91 -20.38 -28.35
C LEU A 20 -3.93 -21.35 -27.68
N ARG A 21 -2.70 -21.43 -28.24
CA ARG A 21 -1.67 -22.42 -27.90
C ARG A 21 -2.14 -23.85 -28.18
N THR A 22 -2.34 -24.64 -27.14
CA THR A 22 -2.77 -26.04 -27.24
C THR A 22 -4.29 -26.19 -27.19
N ALA A 23 -5.02 -25.13 -26.86
CA ALA A 23 -6.47 -25.08 -26.99
C ALA A 23 -6.87 -24.63 -28.40
N GLU A 24 -7.75 -25.36 -29.08
CA GLU A 24 -8.35 -24.93 -30.34
C GLU A 24 -9.87 -25.06 -30.28
N PHE A 25 -10.60 -24.11 -30.85
CA PHE A 25 -12.06 -24.15 -30.84
C PHE A 25 -12.68 -23.55 -32.10
N LYS A 26 -13.96 -23.86 -32.32
CA LYS A 26 -14.72 -23.39 -33.48
C LYS A 26 -16.00 -22.71 -33.04
N LEU A 27 -16.26 -21.53 -33.58
CA LEU A 27 -17.50 -20.77 -33.41
C LEU A 27 -18.14 -20.56 -34.78
N SER A 28 -19.43 -20.23 -34.83
CA SER A 28 -20.05 -19.69 -36.04
C SER A 28 -19.45 -18.32 -36.37
N ALA A 29 -19.22 -18.01 -37.65
CA ALA A 29 -18.53 -16.79 -38.09
C ALA A 29 -19.30 -15.47 -37.83
N ASP A 30 -20.52 -15.54 -37.30
CA ASP A 30 -21.30 -14.40 -36.82
C ASP A 30 -20.99 -14.01 -35.35
N TRP A 31 -20.21 -14.82 -34.61
CA TRP A 31 -19.67 -14.42 -33.31
C TRP A 31 -18.56 -13.37 -33.47
N GLN A 32 -18.74 -12.21 -32.84
CA GLN A 32 -17.80 -11.10 -32.94
C GLN A 32 -16.74 -11.17 -31.85
N VAL A 33 -15.45 -11.19 -32.22
CA VAL A 33 -14.33 -10.93 -31.30
C VAL A 33 -14.44 -9.50 -30.77
N ILE A 34 -14.52 -9.35 -29.45
CA ILE A 34 -14.53 -8.05 -28.76
C ILE A 34 -13.20 -7.74 -28.08
N TYR A 35 -12.43 -8.77 -27.70
CA TYR A 35 -11.06 -8.64 -27.19
C TYR A 35 -10.21 -9.84 -27.63
N SER A 36 -8.91 -9.60 -27.83
CA SER A 36 -7.95 -10.67 -28.11
C SER A 36 -6.56 -10.28 -27.63
N ARG A 37 -5.92 -11.15 -26.85
CA ARG A 37 -4.51 -11.05 -26.46
C ARG A 37 -3.78 -12.27 -26.98
N ARG A 38 -2.77 -12.05 -27.84
CA ARG A 38 -2.00 -13.10 -28.53
C ARG A 38 -1.59 -14.20 -27.55
N ASP A 39 -1.90 -15.44 -27.91
CA ASP A 39 -1.64 -16.67 -27.16
C ASP A 39 -2.19 -16.71 -25.72
N GLN A 40 -2.98 -15.72 -25.26
CA GLN A 40 -3.45 -15.63 -23.87
C GLN A 40 -4.98 -15.66 -23.74
N GLN A 41 -5.72 -14.93 -24.59
CA GLN A 41 -7.17 -14.74 -24.42
C GLN A 41 -7.87 -14.37 -25.73
N PHE A 42 -9.08 -14.88 -25.93
CA PHE A 42 -10.10 -14.33 -26.84
C PHE A 42 -11.42 -14.16 -26.08
N ASP A 43 -12.04 -12.99 -26.23
CA ASP A 43 -13.41 -12.75 -25.76
C ASP A 43 -14.30 -12.43 -26.95
N PHE A 44 -15.49 -13.04 -26.97
CA PHE A 44 -16.47 -12.94 -28.05
C PHE A 44 -17.83 -12.52 -27.51
N VAL A 45 -18.62 -11.82 -28.31
CA VAL A 45 -20.06 -11.62 -28.09
C VAL A 45 -20.88 -12.41 -29.11
N SER A 46 -22.01 -12.97 -28.68
CA SER A 46 -22.92 -13.71 -29.54
C SER A 46 -23.66 -12.78 -30.53
N PRO A 47 -24.18 -13.31 -31.66
CA PRO A 47 -24.87 -12.51 -32.69
C PRO A 47 -26.12 -11.78 -32.19
N ASP A 48 -26.73 -12.26 -31.10
CA ASP A 48 -27.90 -11.68 -30.44
C ASP A 48 -27.55 -10.82 -29.20
N GLY A 49 -26.26 -10.66 -28.87
CA GLY A 49 -25.79 -9.88 -27.72
C GLY A 49 -26.13 -10.48 -26.35
N ARG A 50 -26.59 -11.73 -26.28
CA ARG A 50 -27.06 -12.37 -25.03
C ARG A 50 -25.99 -13.14 -24.26
N TYR A 51 -24.89 -13.50 -24.93
CA TYR A 51 -23.81 -14.29 -24.37
C TYR A 51 -22.46 -13.65 -24.68
N GLU A 52 -21.56 -13.68 -23.70
CA GLU A 52 -20.14 -13.40 -23.89
C GLU A 52 -19.34 -14.67 -23.60
N LEU A 53 -18.54 -15.14 -24.56
CA LEU A 53 -17.66 -16.30 -24.41
C LEU A 53 -16.23 -15.79 -24.19
N TRP A 54 -15.60 -16.14 -23.09
CA TRP A 54 -14.19 -15.86 -22.81
C TRP A 54 -13.41 -17.19 -22.82
N ALA A 55 -12.37 -17.26 -23.64
CA ALA A 55 -11.50 -18.42 -23.78
C ALA A 55 -10.05 -17.97 -23.52
N ARG A 56 -9.49 -18.35 -22.36
CA ARG A 56 -8.21 -17.79 -21.88
C ARG A 56 -7.35 -18.74 -21.09
N TRP A 57 -6.04 -18.59 -21.21
CA TRP A 57 -5.08 -19.13 -20.26
C TRP A 57 -4.96 -18.18 -19.07
N TRP A 58 -5.04 -18.72 -17.86
CA TRP A 58 -4.99 -17.99 -16.60
C TRP A 58 -4.00 -18.66 -15.65
N PHE A 59 -3.15 -17.84 -15.02
CA PHE A 59 -2.31 -18.31 -13.92
C PHE A 59 -3.17 -18.37 -12.65
N PRO A 60 -3.22 -19.52 -11.93
CA PRO A 60 -4.07 -19.62 -10.74
C PRO A 60 -3.45 -18.87 -9.55
N ASP A 61 -3.68 -17.57 -9.51
CA ASP A 61 -3.36 -16.63 -8.43
C ASP A 61 -4.45 -16.61 -7.34
N GLU A 62 -5.70 -16.89 -7.70
CA GLU A 62 -6.84 -17.05 -6.78
C GLU A 62 -7.28 -18.52 -6.64
N PRO A 63 -7.94 -18.91 -5.53
CA PRO A 63 -8.55 -20.24 -5.41
C PRO A 63 -9.79 -20.35 -6.32
N LEU A 64 -9.94 -21.48 -7.02
CA LEU A 64 -11.10 -21.70 -7.91
C LEU A 64 -12.44 -21.92 -7.16
N LEU A 65 -12.42 -22.04 -5.83
CA LEU A 65 -13.59 -22.30 -4.97
C LEU A 65 -13.45 -21.50 -3.67
N GLY A 66 -14.56 -21.22 -2.99
CA GLY A 66 -14.60 -20.51 -1.71
C GLY A 66 -15.41 -19.20 -1.74
N PHE A 67 -15.82 -18.73 -2.92
CA PHE A 67 -16.71 -17.58 -3.09
C PHE A 67 -18.19 -17.98 -2.93
N ASP A 68 -19.01 -17.05 -2.42
CA ASP A 68 -20.43 -17.25 -2.08
C ASP A 68 -21.37 -17.18 -3.31
N ASP A 69 -20.89 -16.66 -4.44
CA ASP A 69 -21.59 -16.62 -5.72
C ASP A 69 -21.55 -17.95 -6.51
N ILE A 70 -20.78 -18.94 -6.06
CA ILE A 70 -20.66 -20.27 -6.69
C ILE A 70 -21.85 -21.16 -6.30
N ILE A 71 -22.88 -21.17 -7.14
CA ILE A 71 -24.12 -21.92 -6.92
C ILE A 71 -23.96 -23.44 -7.12
N ARG A 72 -23.03 -23.87 -7.99
CA ARG A 72 -22.72 -25.29 -8.23
C ARG A 72 -21.32 -25.46 -8.80
N HIS A 73 -20.62 -26.53 -8.40
CA HIS A 73 -19.38 -26.97 -9.03
C HIS A 73 -19.30 -28.51 -9.12
N GLU A 74 -18.54 -29.03 -10.08
CA GLU A 74 -18.29 -30.48 -10.27
C GLU A 74 -17.02 -30.72 -11.09
N THR A 75 -16.22 -31.74 -10.76
CA THR A 75 -15.07 -32.14 -11.60
C THR A 75 -15.53 -33.03 -12.75
N ARG A 76 -15.09 -32.72 -13.97
CA ARG A 76 -15.28 -33.51 -15.19
C ARG A 76 -13.92 -33.95 -15.72
N VAL A 77 -13.87 -34.99 -16.56
CA VAL A 77 -12.64 -35.38 -17.27
C VAL A 77 -12.82 -35.14 -18.76
N LEU A 78 -12.08 -34.17 -19.31
CA LEU A 78 -12.26 -33.58 -20.64
C LEU A 78 -10.89 -33.44 -21.32
N ALA A 79 -10.77 -33.75 -22.62
CA ALA A 79 -9.50 -33.74 -23.37
C ALA A 79 -8.32 -34.51 -22.72
N GLY A 80 -8.61 -35.45 -21.80
CA GLY A 80 -7.59 -36.22 -21.07
C GLY A 80 -7.15 -35.62 -19.75
N GLN A 81 -7.88 -34.61 -19.27
CA GLN A 81 -7.48 -33.73 -18.18
C GLN A 81 -8.67 -33.57 -17.22
N GLU A 82 -8.40 -33.36 -15.95
CA GLU A 82 -9.45 -32.93 -15.02
C GLU A 82 -9.80 -31.48 -15.29
N ALA A 83 -11.09 -31.17 -15.34
CA ALA A 83 -11.61 -29.83 -15.53
C ALA A 83 -12.71 -29.56 -14.50
N LEU A 84 -12.54 -28.53 -13.69
CA LEU A 84 -13.54 -28.09 -12.71
C LEU A 84 -14.61 -27.26 -13.44
N PHE A 85 -15.84 -27.75 -13.45
CA PHE A 85 -17.00 -26.97 -13.87
C PHE A 85 -17.46 -26.06 -12.73
N ARG A 86 -17.73 -24.78 -13.01
CA ARG A 86 -18.30 -23.81 -12.07
C ARG A 86 -19.55 -23.17 -12.68
N HIS A 87 -20.59 -22.97 -11.87
CA HIS A 87 -21.78 -22.19 -12.18
C HIS A 87 -21.90 -21.11 -11.10
N ILE A 88 -21.81 -19.85 -11.54
CA ILE A 88 -21.67 -18.67 -10.70
C ILE A 88 -22.83 -17.70 -11.01
N GLU A 89 -23.47 -17.11 -9.99
CA GLU A 89 -24.55 -16.12 -10.17
C GLU A 89 -24.29 -14.86 -9.34
N GLY A 90 -24.14 -13.72 -10.03
CA GLY A 90 -23.86 -12.42 -9.42
C GLY A 90 -24.76 -11.33 -10.01
N GLY A 91 -25.65 -10.77 -9.20
CA GLY A 91 -26.52 -9.66 -9.59
C GLY A 91 -27.59 -10.05 -10.63
N ASP A 92 -27.47 -9.54 -11.86
CA ASP A 92 -28.28 -9.91 -13.03
C ASP A 92 -27.58 -10.87 -14.00
N SER A 93 -26.35 -11.28 -13.65
CA SER A 93 -25.43 -12.05 -14.50
C SER A 93 -25.22 -13.48 -13.98
N ARG A 94 -24.98 -14.41 -14.91
CA ARG A 94 -24.58 -15.79 -14.65
C ARG A 94 -23.35 -16.13 -15.48
N SER A 95 -22.37 -16.81 -14.87
CA SER A 95 -21.27 -17.48 -15.57
C SER A 95 -21.44 -19.00 -15.50
N LEU A 96 -21.12 -19.68 -16.60
CA LEU A 96 -20.84 -21.13 -16.65
C LEU A 96 -19.40 -21.31 -17.14
N GLU A 97 -18.61 -22.08 -16.43
CA GLU A 97 -17.17 -22.15 -16.64
C GLU A 97 -16.63 -23.59 -16.58
N LEU A 98 -15.57 -23.86 -17.35
CA LEU A 98 -14.66 -24.98 -17.14
C LEU A 98 -13.22 -24.48 -16.96
N ALA A 99 -12.58 -24.88 -15.86
CA ALA A 99 -11.17 -24.64 -15.57
C ALA A 99 -10.37 -25.94 -15.68
N PHE A 100 -9.54 -26.09 -16.72
CA PHE A 100 -8.76 -27.31 -16.99
C PHE A 100 -7.53 -27.37 -16.10
N LEU A 101 -7.59 -28.19 -15.04
CA LEU A 101 -6.66 -28.17 -13.90
C LEU A 101 -5.23 -28.59 -14.24
N LYS A 102 -5.03 -29.25 -15.39
CA LYS A 102 -3.70 -29.54 -15.92
C LYS A 102 -3.10 -28.24 -16.46
N LYS A 103 -2.07 -27.74 -15.78
CA LYS A 103 -1.24 -26.63 -16.24
C LYS A 103 -0.56 -26.95 -17.59
N ASP A 104 -0.49 -25.94 -18.47
CA ASP A 104 0.23 -26.03 -19.74
C ASP A 104 1.74 -25.84 -19.59
N ALA A 105 2.46 -25.73 -20.71
CA ALA A 105 3.90 -25.50 -20.75
C ALA A 105 4.32 -24.09 -20.23
N GLU A 106 3.38 -23.18 -20.02
CA GLU A 106 3.61 -21.85 -19.41
C GLU A 106 3.21 -21.80 -17.92
N GLY A 107 2.62 -22.87 -17.38
CA GLY A 107 2.21 -23.00 -15.97
C GLY A 107 0.78 -22.52 -15.69
N GLU A 108 0.01 -22.23 -16.73
CA GLU A 108 -1.34 -21.67 -16.67
C GLU A 108 -2.39 -22.75 -16.93
N ILE A 109 -3.62 -22.54 -16.42
CA ILE A 109 -4.77 -23.41 -16.71
C ILE A 109 -5.67 -22.76 -17.76
N PHE A 110 -6.35 -23.57 -18.58
CA PHE A 110 -7.31 -23.05 -19.56
C PHE A 110 -8.67 -22.82 -18.90
N LEU A 111 -9.21 -21.60 -19.04
CA LEU A 111 -10.56 -21.23 -18.65
C LEU A 111 -11.43 -21.07 -19.90
N TRP A 112 -12.59 -21.74 -19.87
CA TRP A 112 -13.63 -21.64 -20.87
C TRP A 112 -14.91 -21.15 -20.19
N GLN A 113 -15.21 -19.86 -20.31
CA GLN A 113 -16.24 -19.17 -19.55
C GLN A 113 -17.33 -18.62 -20.49
N LEU A 114 -18.59 -18.88 -20.19
CA LEU A 114 -19.73 -18.28 -20.89
C LEU A 114 -20.55 -17.47 -19.89
N HIS A 115 -20.64 -16.18 -20.14
CA HIS A 115 -21.39 -15.21 -19.36
C HIS A 115 -22.71 -14.90 -20.07
N SER A 116 -23.80 -14.72 -19.33
CA SER A 116 -25.04 -14.17 -19.86
C SER A 116 -25.81 -13.37 -18.81
N LYS A 117 -26.68 -12.46 -19.28
CA LYS A 117 -27.58 -11.66 -18.43
C LYS A 117 -29.02 -12.09 -18.65
N SER A 118 -29.74 -12.35 -17.57
CA SER A 118 -31.18 -12.74 -17.57
C SER A 118 -31.60 -13.97 -18.42
N THR A 119 -30.66 -14.72 -19.02
CA THR A 119 -30.96 -15.96 -19.77
C THR A 119 -31.41 -17.10 -18.83
N PRO A 120 -32.40 -17.95 -19.19
CA PRO A 120 -32.75 -19.14 -18.42
C PRO A 120 -31.60 -20.16 -18.34
N LEU A 121 -31.36 -20.76 -17.17
CA LEU A 121 -30.22 -21.66 -16.94
C LEU A 121 -30.13 -22.82 -17.96
N VAL A 122 -31.25 -23.47 -18.28
CA VAL A 122 -31.31 -24.58 -19.25
C VAL A 122 -30.88 -24.15 -20.66
N GLU A 123 -31.14 -22.90 -21.05
CA GLU A 123 -30.69 -22.35 -22.33
C GLU A 123 -29.20 -21.99 -22.27
N HIS A 124 -28.72 -21.50 -21.13
CA HIS A 124 -27.31 -21.20 -20.91
C HIS A 124 -26.44 -22.47 -20.91
N GLU A 125 -26.88 -23.53 -20.23
CA GLU A 125 -26.24 -24.85 -20.28
C GLU A 125 -26.28 -25.45 -21.69
N ALA A 126 -27.38 -25.28 -22.44
CA ALA A 126 -27.46 -25.75 -23.83
C ALA A 126 -26.45 -25.03 -24.75
N MET A 127 -26.34 -23.70 -24.63
CA MET A 127 -25.35 -22.91 -25.38
C MET A 127 -23.91 -23.31 -24.98
N PHE A 128 -23.62 -23.38 -23.68
CA PHE A 128 -22.30 -23.77 -23.15
C PHE A 128 -21.84 -25.12 -23.70
N ASN A 129 -22.71 -26.14 -23.65
CA ASN A 129 -22.39 -27.47 -24.17
C ASN A 129 -22.26 -27.50 -25.71
N SER A 130 -23.02 -26.67 -26.43
CA SER A 130 -22.91 -26.54 -27.90
C SER A 130 -21.57 -25.92 -28.32
N LEU A 131 -21.08 -24.92 -27.58
CA LEU A 131 -19.79 -24.28 -27.83
C LEU A 131 -18.62 -25.20 -27.42
N LEU A 132 -18.74 -25.87 -26.28
CA LEU A 132 -17.76 -26.83 -25.77
C LEU A 132 -17.50 -28.01 -26.73
N ALA A 133 -18.51 -28.42 -27.51
CA ALA A 133 -18.36 -29.47 -28.52
C ALA A 133 -17.39 -29.10 -29.66
N GLY A 134 -17.05 -27.81 -29.82
CA GLY A 134 -16.05 -27.33 -30.77
C GLY A 134 -14.60 -27.35 -30.26
N LEU A 135 -14.37 -27.61 -28.96
CA LEU A 135 -13.08 -27.45 -28.27
C LEU A 135 -12.17 -28.70 -28.39
N THR A 136 -10.87 -28.44 -28.49
CA THR A 136 -9.75 -29.37 -28.31
C THR A 136 -8.76 -28.78 -27.30
N ILE A 137 -8.03 -29.60 -26.56
CA ILE A 137 -6.90 -29.21 -25.70
C ILE A 137 -5.75 -30.20 -25.95
N ASP A 138 -4.52 -29.72 -26.08
CA ASP A 138 -3.33 -30.53 -26.44
C ASP A 138 -3.51 -31.33 -27.75
N GLY A 139 -4.30 -30.80 -28.68
CA GLY A 139 -4.68 -31.46 -29.93
C GLY A 139 -5.64 -32.66 -29.75
N LEU A 140 -5.97 -33.02 -28.51
CA LEU A 140 -7.05 -33.95 -28.22
C LEU A 140 -8.39 -33.19 -28.32
N PRO A 141 -9.34 -33.58 -29.20
CA PRO A 141 -10.73 -33.19 -28.98
C PRO A 141 -11.18 -33.69 -27.61
N ILE A 142 -12.22 -33.08 -27.01
CA ILE A 142 -12.66 -33.31 -25.62
C ILE A 142 -13.04 -34.79 -25.33
N GLN A 143 -12.02 -35.64 -25.18
CA GLN A 143 -11.93 -37.11 -25.04
C GLN A 143 -10.52 -37.46 -24.48
N THR A 144 -10.28 -38.65 -23.89
CA THR A 144 -9.33 -38.75 -22.75
C THR A 144 -7.98 -39.52 -22.89
N ALA A 145 -6.80 -38.85 -22.70
CA ALA A 145 -5.70 -39.12 -21.68
C ALA A 145 -4.19 -38.84 -22.07
N ASN A 146 -3.42 -38.15 -21.18
CA ASN A 146 -1.93 -38.15 -20.86
C ASN A 146 -0.80 -37.94 -21.95
N GLY A 147 0.49 -37.59 -21.67
CA GLY A 147 1.24 -37.05 -20.48
C GLY A 147 2.81 -37.28 -20.46
N LEU A 148 3.62 -36.36 -19.83
CA LEU A 148 5.06 -36.46 -19.34
C LEU A 148 6.27 -36.46 -20.36
N GLU A 149 7.55 -36.07 -20.10
CA GLU A 149 8.31 -35.19 -19.12
C GLU A 149 9.87 -35.05 -19.43
N ALA A 150 10.57 -33.96 -18.97
CA ALA A 150 12.05 -33.71 -18.75
C ALA A 150 13.07 -33.67 -19.96
N ALA A 151 14.39 -33.30 -19.93
CA ALA A 151 15.42 -32.91 -18.90
C ALA A 151 16.64 -32.05 -19.48
N ALA A 152 17.72 -31.78 -18.70
CA ALA A 152 19.00 -31.00 -19.03
C ALA A 152 20.32 -31.88 -18.95
N PRO A 153 21.63 -31.48 -18.75
CA PRO A 153 22.42 -30.19 -18.54
C PRO A 153 23.79 -30.13 -19.37
N THR A 154 24.96 -29.41 -19.19
CA THR A 154 25.53 -28.06 -18.76
C THR A 154 27.10 -27.97 -18.99
N LEU A 155 27.81 -26.82 -19.33
CA LEU A 155 29.24 -26.44 -18.92
C LEU A 155 29.98 -25.21 -19.62
N ARG A 156 31.06 -24.64 -18.99
CA ARG A 156 31.65 -23.24 -19.12
C ARG A 156 32.94 -22.91 -19.92
N VAL A 157 33.01 -21.68 -20.51
CA VAL A 157 34.21 -20.83 -20.87
C VAL A 157 33.90 -19.29 -20.79
N GLN A 158 34.89 -18.38 -20.93
CA GLN A 158 34.89 -16.90 -20.71
C GLN A 158 35.07 -16.01 -22.00
N GLY A 159 35.18 -14.67 -21.89
CA GLY A 159 35.69 -13.82 -23.01
C GLY A 159 35.85 -12.28 -22.79
N GLU A 160 35.56 -11.48 -23.83
CA GLU A 160 36.13 -10.13 -24.14
C GLU A 160 35.24 -8.93 -23.70
N MET A 161 35.34 -7.75 -24.34
CA MET A 161 34.61 -6.52 -23.98
C MET A 161 34.22 -5.60 -25.16
N PHE A 162 32.96 -5.16 -25.15
CA PHE A 162 32.29 -4.27 -26.09
C PHE A 162 32.15 -2.83 -25.53
N ARG A 163 32.03 -1.84 -26.43
CA ARG A 163 31.74 -0.43 -26.12
C ARG A 163 30.71 0.09 -27.13
N ASP A 164 29.70 0.82 -26.65
CA ASP A 164 28.66 1.38 -27.52
C ASP A 164 29.22 2.48 -28.46
N PRO A 165 28.85 2.51 -29.76
CA PRO A 165 29.42 3.45 -30.73
C PRO A 165 29.11 4.93 -30.47
N GLN A 166 28.10 5.23 -29.67
CA GLN A 166 27.71 6.59 -29.28
C GLN A 166 28.32 6.99 -27.93
N GLY A 167 29.07 6.08 -27.27
CA GLY A 167 29.63 6.31 -25.95
C GLY A 167 28.60 6.21 -24.83
N ALA A 168 27.47 5.53 -25.04
CA ALA A 168 26.42 5.40 -24.03
C ALA A 168 26.86 4.53 -22.83
N PHE A 169 27.59 3.44 -23.08
CA PHE A 169 28.07 2.50 -22.06
C PHE A 169 29.11 1.52 -22.63
N SER A 170 29.65 0.67 -21.77
CA SER A 170 30.49 -0.49 -22.10
C SER A 170 29.96 -1.76 -21.42
N LEU A 171 30.29 -2.92 -21.98
CA LEU A 171 29.75 -4.23 -21.58
C LEU A 171 30.81 -5.32 -21.86
N PRO A 172 31.24 -6.14 -20.88
CA PRO A 172 32.00 -7.35 -21.18
C PRO A 172 31.13 -8.30 -22.02
N VAL A 173 31.71 -8.95 -23.03
CA VAL A 173 31.00 -9.79 -24.01
C VAL A 173 31.86 -11.01 -24.33
N PRO A 174 31.44 -12.25 -23.97
CA PRO A 174 32.27 -13.43 -24.14
C PRO A 174 32.61 -13.75 -25.60
N GLN A 175 33.69 -14.50 -25.82
CA GLN A 175 34.25 -14.67 -27.15
C GLN A 175 33.27 -15.39 -28.08
N GLY A 176 33.00 -14.79 -29.24
CA GLY A 176 32.05 -15.32 -30.23
C GLY A 176 30.60 -14.91 -30.02
N TRP A 177 30.24 -14.23 -28.92
CA TRP A 177 28.96 -13.52 -28.86
C TRP A 177 28.95 -12.38 -29.88
N THR A 178 27.79 -12.11 -30.48
CA THR A 178 27.62 -11.03 -31.47
C THR A 178 26.82 -9.89 -30.86
N VAL A 179 27.18 -8.63 -31.16
CA VAL A 179 26.52 -7.45 -30.57
C VAL A 179 25.96 -6.53 -31.64
N GLN A 180 24.76 -6.01 -31.42
CA GLN A 180 24.08 -5.06 -32.30
C GLN A 180 23.57 -3.86 -31.48
N SER A 181 24.17 -2.67 -31.67
CA SER A 181 23.60 -1.41 -31.16
C SER A 181 22.48 -0.90 -32.07
N THR A 182 21.43 -0.37 -31.47
CA THR A 182 20.35 0.38 -32.13
C THR A 182 19.94 1.57 -31.25
N THR A 183 19.20 2.52 -31.83
CA THR A 183 18.79 3.75 -31.12
C THR A 183 17.35 4.08 -31.48
N SER A 184 16.55 4.44 -30.47
CA SER A 184 15.16 4.87 -30.60
C SER A 184 14.96 6.22 -29.89
N ALA A 185 13.73 6.72 -29.85
CA ALA A 185 13.39 8.02 -29.25
C ALA A 185 13.65 8.00 -27.72
N GLY A 186 14.76 8.60 -27.31
CA GLY A 186 15.21 8.66 -25.92
C GLY A 186 15.98 7.43 -25.40
N VAL A 187 16.17 6.36 -26.18
CA VAL A 187 16.86 5.14 -25.70
C VAL A 187 17.98 4.70 -26.64
N GLN A 188 19.17 4.45 -26.07
CA GLN A 188 20.31 3.81 -26.71
C GLN A 188 20.41 2.38 -26.19
N GLN A 189 20.46 1.38 -27.07
CA GLN A 189 20.38 -0.04 -26.68
C GLN A 189 21.36 -0.90 -27.48
N ALA A 190 21.95 -1.90 -26.82
CA ALA A 190 22.79 -2.91 -27.43
C ALA A 190 22.27 -4.31 -27.07
N VAL A 191 22.18 -5.19 -28.07
CA VAL A 191 21.78 -6.59 -27.91
C VAL A 191 22.99 -7.48 -28.20
N ALA A 192 23.47 -8.19 -27.18
CA ALA A 192 24.47 -9.23 -27.29
C ALA A 192 23.78 -10.61 -27.36
N VAL A 193 24.17 -11.45 -28.33
CA VAL A 193 23.55 -12.76 -28.60
C VAL A 193 24.61 -13.85 -28.57
N SER A 194 24.29 -15.00 -27.96
CA SER A 194 25.20 -16.14 -27.85
C SER A 194 25.61 -16.72 -29.22
N PRO A 195 26.74 -17.43 -29.32
CA PRO A 195 27.15 -18.11 -30.55
C PRO A 195 26.12 -19.14 -31.08
N ALA A 196 25.21 -19.60 -30.22
CA ALA A 196 24.20 -20.61 -30.55
C ALA A 196 22.78 -20.03 -30.78
N GLY A 197 22.56 -18.73 -30.53
CA GLY A 197 21.21 -18.12 -30.63
C GLY A 197 20.25 -18.55 -29.50
N ASP A 198 20.80 -19.03 -28.39
CA ASP A 198 20.10 -19.61 -27.23
C ASP A 198 20.19 -18.75 -25.96
N ALA A 199 20.81 -17.58 -26.05
CA ALA A 199 20.83 -16.59 -24.99
C ALA A 199 21.10 -15.18 -25.52
N LEU A 200 20.61 -14.20 -24.77
CA LEU A 200 20.61 -12.79 -25.13
C LEU A 200 20.84 -11.92 -23.89
N LEU A 201 21.61 -10.85 -24.04
CA LEU A 201 21.60 -9.71 -23.13
C LEU A 201 21.17 -8.47 -23.92
N LEU A 202 20.16 -7.78 -23.44
CA LEU A 202 19.77 -6.42 -23.85
C LEU A 202 20.28 -5.46 -22.77
N ALA A 203 21.14 -4.52 -23.14
CA ALA A 203 21.49 -3.37 -22.30
C ALA A 203 20.91 -2.11 -22.94
N ALA A 204 20.24 -1.27 -22.16
CA ALA A 204 19.64 -0.02 -22.62
C ALA A 204 19.89 1.10 -21.62
N ALA A 205 20.21 2.30 -22.13
CA ALA A 205 20.36 3.53 -21.36
C ALA A 205 19.39 4.60 -21.91
N ALA A 206 18.66 5.25 -21.02
CA ALA A 206 17.67 6.27 -21.36
C ALA A 206 18.22 7.69 -21.22
N ASN A 207 17.72 8.58 -22.06
CA ASN A 207 18.00 10.01 -22.07
C ASN A 207 16.65 10.77 -22.08
N PRO A 208 16.57 12.01 -21.52
CA PRO A 208 15.32 12.77 -21.53
C PRO A 208 14.88 13.11 -22.97
N ASP A 209 13.64 12.77 -23.30
CA ASP A 209 13.04 12.97 -24.63
C ASP A 209 11.54 13.31 -24.51
N ARG A 210 10.95 13.93 -25.54
CA ARG A 210 9.50 14.25 -25.63
C ARG A 210 8.90 15.05 -24.44
N GLY A 211 9.74 15.61 -23.56
CA GLY A 211 9.32 16.31 -22.34
C GLY A 211 9.25 15.43 -21.08
N MET A 212 9.64 14.16 -21.19
CA MET A 212 9.78 13.19 -20.10
C MET A 212 11.19 13.21 -19.49
N THR A 213 11.34 12.76 -18.25
CA THR A 213 12.66 12.47 -17.66
C THR A 213 13.28 11.21 -18.26
N ALA A 214 14.57 10.94 -18.00
CA ALA A 214 15.19 9.71 -18.51
C ALA A 214 14.59 8.47 -17.84
N ALA A 215 14.26 8.54 -16.54
CA ALA A 215 13.55 7.47 -15.84
C ALA A 215 12.17 7.19 -16.48
N GLN A 216 11.39 8.23 -16.80
CA GLN A 216 10.08 8.08 -17.45
C GLN A 216 10.18 7.46 -18.86
N VAL A 217 11.22 7.82 -19.63
CA VAL A 217 11.51 7.19 -20.93
C VAL A 217 11.90 5.71 -20.77
N LEU A 218 12.65 5.37 -19.71
CA LEU A 218 13.00 3.99 -19.39
C LEU A 218 11.77 3.17 -18.98
N ASP A 219 10.85 3.74 -18.21
CA ASP A 219 9.59 3.11 -17.81
C ASP A 219 8.64 2.89 -19.00
N GLU A 220 8.53 3.86 -19.93
CA GLU A 220 7.79 3.69 -21.19
C GLU A 220 8.39 2.53 -22.01
N TYR A 221 9.72 2.47 -22.10
CA TYR A 221 10.44 1.40 -22.81
C TYR A 221 10.26 0.03 -22.15
N LEU A 222 10.33 -0.07 -20.82
CA LEU A 222 10.10 -1.31 -20.08
C LEU A 222 8.64 -1.78 -20.21
N GLY A 223 7.68 -0.85 -20.22
CA GLY A 223 6.27 -1.12 -20.50
C GLY A 223 6.04 -1.67 -21.92
N ILE A 224 6.76 -1.15 -22.93
CA ILE A 224 6.77 -1.71 -24.28
C ILE A 224 7.39 -3.11 -24.27
N LEU A 225 8.49 -3.32 -23.55
CA LEU A 225 9.19 -4.61 -23.47
C LEU A 225 8.29 -5.69 -22.84
N TYR A 226 7.57 -5.40 -21.75
CA TYR A 226 6.60 -6.32 -21.15
C TYR A 226 5.37 -6.60 -22.03
N ARG A 227 4.95 -5.63 -22.86
CA ARG A 227 3.79 -5.78 -23.75
C ARG A 227 4.11 -6.61 -24.98
N ASP A 228 5.25 -6.34 -25.62
CA ASP A 228 5.55 -6.82 -26.98
C ASP A 228 6.61 -7.94 -27.01
N SER A 229 7.48 -8.03 -25.99
CA SER A 229 8.67 -8.91 -25.98
C SER A 229 8.70 -9.93 -24.85
N LEU A 230 8.17 -9.60 -23.66
CA LEU A 230 8.36 -10.35 -22.42
C LEU A 230 7.05 -10.50 -21.62
N ILE A 231 6.28 -11.57 -21.87
CA ILE A 231 5.12 -11.86 -21.03
C ILE A 231 5.59 -12.68 -19.82
N VAL A 232 5.79 -12.03 -18.68
CA VAL A 232 6.13 -12.67 -17.39
C VAL A 232 5.06 -13.71 -17.02
N LYS A 233 5.50 -14.86 -16.48
CA LYS A 233 4.67 -16.00 -16.06
C LYS A 233 4.87 -16.39 -14.60
N SER A 234 6.07 -16.17 -14.07
CA SER A 234 6.39 -16.29 -12.65
C SER A 234 7.50 -15.30 -12.28
N ILE A 235 7.49 -14.82 -11.04
CA ILE A 235 8.65 -14.20 -10.40
C ILE A 235 9.33 -15.29 -9.57
N GLU A 236 10.59 -15.56 -9.88
CA GLU A 236 11.40 -16.62 -9.27
C GLU A 236 12.24 -16.09 -8.11
N ASN A 237 12.66 -14.82 -8.19
CA ASN A 237 13.44 -14.12 -7.16
C ASN A 237 13.39 -12.60 -7.37
N GLU A 238 13.57 -11.84 -6.29
CA GLU A 238 13.74 -10.39 -6.32
C GLU A 238 15.00 -10.01 -5.53
N ALA A 239 15.80 -9.09 -6.06
CA ALA A 239 17.09 -8.71 -5.47
C ALA A 239 17.43 -7.24 -5.78
N TYR A 240 18.40 -6.69 -5.03
CA TYR A 240 18.92 -5.33 -5.22
C TYR A 240 20.46 -5.33 -5.35
N PRO A 241 21.03 -5.91 -6.43
CA PRO A 241 22.47 -5.89 -6.66
C PRO A 241 22.98 -4.49 -7.03
N THR A 242 24.29 -4.29 -6.97
CA THR A 242 24.94 -3.06 -7.43
C THR A 242 25.55 -3.27 -8.82
N VAL A 243 25.21 -2.41 -9.79
CA VAL A 243 25.78 -2.38 -11.14
C VAL A 243 26.28 -0.96 -11.44
N ASP A 244 27.51 -0.84 -11.94
CA ASP A 244 28.27 0.42 -12.08
C ASP A 244 28.28 1.32 -10.81
N GLY A 245 28.10 0.72 -9.62
CA GLY A 245 27.97 1.48 -8.38
C GLY A 245 26.60 2.12 -8.15
N SER A 246 25.56 1.75 -8.91
CA SER A 246 24.14 2.09 -8.62
C SER A 246 23.44 0.83 -8.12
N THR A 247 22.56 0.94 -7.12
CA THR A 247 21.72 -0.18 -6.69
C THR A 247 20.56 -0.33 -7.67
N VAL A 248 20.48 -1.46 -8.36
CA VAL A 248 19.43 -1.75 -9.34
C VAL A 248 18.34 -2.64 -8.73
N HIS A 249 17.10 -2.44 -9.12
CA HIS A 249 16.01 -3.38 -8.83
C HIS A 249 16.11 -4.55 -9.82
N ALA A 250 16.27 -5.78 -9.32
CA ALA A 250 16.56 -6.96 -10.14
C ALA A 250 15.55 -8.10 -9.91
N VAL A 251 14.68 -8.33 -10.88
CA VAL A 251 13.64 -9.38 -10.83
C VAL A 251 14.03 -10.54 -11.74
N ASP A 252 14.18 -11.75 -11.19
CA ASP A 252 14.37 -12.98 -11.97
C ASP A 252 13.00 -13.61 -12.19
N THR A 253 12.66 -13.88 -13.44
CA THR A 253 11.34 -14.35 -13.86
C THR A 253 11.46 -15.54 -14.79
N ILE A 254 10.38 -16.30 -14.95
CA ILE A 254 10.17 -17.06 -16.18
C ILE A 254 9.18 -16.28 -17.04
N ALA A 255 9.53 -16.04 -18.30
CA ALA A 255 8.72 -15.26 -19.23
C ALA A 255 8.61 -15.95 -20.59
N LYS A 256 7.51 -15.66 -21.29
CA LYS A 256 7.39 -15.94 -22.71
C LYS A 256 8.16 -14.86 -23.48
N VAL A 257 9.07 -15.29 -24.36
CA VAL A 257 10.00 -14.42 -25.08
C VAL A 257 9.59 -14.33 -26.55
N PHE A 258 9.38 -13.11 -27.03
CA PHE A 258 9.20 -12.78 -28.44
C PHE A 258 10.45 -12.02 -28.98
N PRO A 259 10.63 -11.87 -30.31
CA PRO A 259 11.89 -11.39 -30.87
C PRO A 259 12.28 -9.95 -30.45
N ILE A 260 13.32 -9.81 -29.63
CA ILE A 260 13.83 -8.51 -29.17
C ILE A 260 14.74 -7.91 -30.24
N ASN A 261 14.40 -6.70 -30.71
CA ASN A 261 15.12 -5.99 -31.77
C ASN A 261 15.37 -6.85 -33.05
N GLY A 262 14.48 -7.81 -33.32
CA GLY A 262 14.59 -8.76 -34.45
C GLY A 262 15.40 -10.02 -34.17
N VAL A 263 15.93 -10.21 -32.95
CA VAL A 263 16.57 -11.46 -32.52
C VAL A 263 15.51 -12.42 -31.98
N GLU A 264 15.18 -13.45 -32.76
CA GLU A 264 14.38 -14.58 -32.33
C GLU A 264 15.29 -15.65 -31.68
N LEU A 265 14.91 -16.14 -30.50
CA LEU A 265 15.66 -17.17 -29.76
C LEU A 265 15.02 -18.55 -30.00
N GLY A 266 15.81 -19.61 -29.87
CA GLY A 266 15.39 -21.00 -30.16
C GLY A 266 14.31 -21.61 -29.24
N TYR A 267 13.66 -20.82 -28.39
CA TYR A 267 12.63 -21.23 -27.44
C TYR A 267 11.62 -20.10 -27.21
N ALA A 268 10.35 -20.45 -27.00
CA ALA A 268 9.29 -19.48 -26.72
C ALA A 268 9.20 -19.07 -25.24
N ARG A 269 9.75 -19.86 -24.31
CA ARG A 269 9.75 -19.61 -22.86
C ARG A 269 11.18 -19.70 -22.32
N GLY A 270 11.57 -18.75 -21.49
CA GLY A 270 12.92 -18.66 -20.96
C GLY A 270 12.96 -17.98 -19.58
N ARG A 271 14.08 -18.15 -18.88
CA ARG A 271 14.34 -17.46 -17.62
C ARG A 271 14.95 -16.09 -17.92
N VAL A 272 14.34 -15.04 -17.40
CA VAL A 272 14.60 -13.65 -17.74
C VAL A 272 14.87 -12.84 -16.48
N TRP A 273 16.09 -12.32 -16.36
CA TRP A 273 16.51 -11.48 -15.24
C TRP A 273 16.57 -10.03 -15.69
N ILE A 274 15.76 -9.18 -15.06
CA ILE A 274 15.49 -7.79 -15.44
C ILE A 274 16.03 -6.88 -14.34
N CYS A 275 17.11 -6.16 -14.63
CA CYS A 275 17.79 -5.24 -13.72
C CYS A 275 17.57 -3.79 -14.17
N GLN A 276 16.83 -3.00 -13.38
CA GLN A 276 16.49 -1.60 -13.67
C GLN A 276 17.16 -0.64 -12.67
N SER A 277 17.74 0.46 -13.17
CA SER A 277 18.07 1.65 -12.39
C SER A 277 17.27 2.83 -12.90
N THR A 278 16.50 3.47 -12.02
CA THR A 278 15.88 4.79 -12.23
C THR A 278 16.72 5.93 -11.64
N ASP A 279 17.94 5.64 -11.19
CA ASP A 279 18.84 6.59 -10.54
C ASP A 279 19.43 7.61 -11.55
N GLU A 280 19.00 8.87 -11.43
CA GLU A 280 19.54 10.02 -12.17
C GLU A 280 20.65 10.77 -11.35
N THR A 281 21.02 10.29 -10.16
CA THR A 281 22.03 10.95 -9.31
C THR A 281 23.45 10.81 -9.87
N GLY A 282 24.34 11.72 -9.47
CA GLY A 282 25.69 11.84 -10.04
C GLY A 282 25.74 12.21 -11.53
N GLY A 283 24.60 12.42 -12.19
CA GLY A 283 24.52 12.62 -13.64
C GLY A 283 24.57 11.31 -14.45
N ARG A 284 24.26 10.16 -13.82
CA ARG A 284 24.11 8.87 -14.49
C ARG A 284 22.82 8.84 -15.31
N ALA A 285 22.82 8.03 -16.36
CA ALA A 285 21.62 7.74 -17.13
C ALA A 285 20.88 6.54 -16.52
N PRO A 286 19.56 6.62 -16.28
CA PRO A 286 18.72 5.47 -16.00
C PRO A 286 18.91 4.37 -17.03
N PHE A 287 19.03 3.12 -16.57
CA PHE A 287 19.41 1.99 -17.42
C PHE A 287 18.67 0.71 -17.06
N LEU A 288 18.56 -0.16 -18.07
CA LEU A 288 17.89 -1.44 -18.00
C LEU A 288 18.80 -2.50 -18.62
N ILE A 289 19.07 -3.57 -17.87
CA ILE A 289 19.77 -4.75 -18.33
C ILE A 289 18.82 -5.95 -18.23
N VAL A 290 18.54 -6.60 -19.36
CA VAL A 290 17.72 -7.80 -19.41
C VAL A 290 18.55 -8.94 -19.95
N THR A 291 18.70 -9.99 -19.15
CA THR A 291 19.34 -11.25 -19.57
C THR A 291 18.29 -12.31 -19.83
N ILE A 292 18.41 -13.03 -20.93
CA ILE A 292 17.47 -14.06 -21.38
C ILE A 292 18.24 -15.33 -21.71
N ARG A 293 17.73 -16.45 -21.22
CA ARG A 293 18.28 -17.80 -21.42
C ARG A 293 17.15 -18.82 -21.40
N ALA A 294 17.35 -20.01 -21.96
CA ALA A 294 16.44 -21.13 -21.73
C ALA A 294 16.29 -21.42 -20.22
N GLU A 295 15.16 -21.95 -19.76
CA GLU A 295 15.00 -22.32 -18.34
C GLU A 295 16.02 -23.38 -17.91
N THR A 296 16.31 -24.34 -18.80
CA THR A 296 17.35 -25.36 -18.65
C THR A 296 18.72 -24.90 -19.15
N ALA A 297 18.94 -23.59 -19.30
CA ALA A 297 20.21 -23.07 -19.81
C ALA A 297 21.38 -23.55 -18.97
N ALA A 298 22.44 -23.92 -19.68
CA ALA A 298 23.64 -24.42 -19.06
C ALA A 298 24.27 -23.34 -18.16
N GLN A 299 24.88 -23.76 -17.03
CA GLN A 299 25.39 -22.90 -15.95
C GLN A 299 26.56 -21.98 -16.39
N ASP A 300 26.95 -22.04 -17.66
CA ASP A 300 27.84 -21.13 -18.35
C ASP A 300 27.14 -19.96 -19.01
N ILE A 301 26.00 -20.20 -19.66
CA ILE A 301 25.13 -19.16 -20.17
C ILE A 301 24.63 -18.30 -19.00
N ILE A 302 24.24 -18.93 -17.89
CA ILE A 302 23.82 -18.23 -16.65
C ILE A 302 24.91 -17.24 -16.18
N ASP A 303 26.12 -17.73 -15.94
CA ASP A 303 27.18 -16.88 -15.37
C ASP A 303 27.86 -15.98 -16.41
N SER A 304 27.81 -16.32 -17.71
CA SER A 304 28.18 -15.40 -18.78
C SER A 304 27.26 -14.19 -18.73
N LEU A 305 25.94 -14.40 -18.73
CA LEU A 305 24.95 -13.34 -18.63
C LEU A 305 25.10 -12.52 -17.34
N ALA A 306 25.33 -13.17 -16.19
CA ALA A 306 25.58 -12.49 -14.93
C ALA A 306 26.88 -11.66 -14.93
N GLN A 307 27.97 -12.18 -15.52
CA GLN A 307 29.24 -11.46 -15.65
C GLN A 307 29.13 -10.28 -16.63
N MET A 308 28.39 -10.43 -17.73
CA MET A 308 28.11 -9.32 -18.64
C MET A 308 27.29 -8.23 -17.95
N ALA A 309 26.20 -8.59 -17.26
CA ALA A 309 25.33 -7.66 -16.56
C ALA A 309 26.05 -6.91 -15.42
N ALA A 310 26.82 -7.62 -14.59
CA ALA A 310 27.58 -7.01 -13.49
C ALA A 310 28.76 -6.15 -13.96
N GLY A 311 29.23 -6.34 -15.20
CA GLY A 311 30.32 -5.57 -15.80
C GLY A 311 29.88 -4.41 -16.69
N PHE A 312 28.57 -4.14 -16.81
CA PHE A 312 28.06 -2.94 -17.47
C PHE A 312 28.60 -1.68 -16.76
N SER A 313 29.09 -0.70 -17.53
CA SER A 313 29.61 0.56 -16.97
C SER A 313 29.52 1.74 -17.93
N PHE A 314 29.21 2.92 -17.41
CA PHE A 314 29.20 4.19 -18.13
C PHE A 314 30.59 4.74 -18.45
N ASP A 315 31.68 4.26 -17.83
CA ASP A 315 33.00 4.85 -18.03
C ASP A 315 33.67 4.39 -19.34
N VAL A 316 33.50 5.20 -20.39
CA VAL A 316 34.09 4.97 -21.72
C VAL A 316 35.58 5.35 -21.77
N SER A 317 36.19 5.83 -20.68
CA SER A 317 37.54 6.40 -20.64
C SER A 317 38.68 5.40 -20.85
N ALA A 318 39.13 5.24 -22.09
CA ALA A 318 40.34 4.46 -22.42
C ALA A 318 41.11 5.12 -23.58
N GLY A 319 41.99 6.09 -23.30
CA GLY A 319 42.81 6.66 -24.39
C GLY A 319 43.52 8.02 -24.20
N GLN A 320 43.80 8.51 -22.99
CA GLN A 320 44.75 9.62 -22.80
C GLN A 320 45.79 9.31 -21.72
N ASP A 321 46.89 8.70 -22.16
CA ASP A 321 48.11 8.58 -21.38
C ASP A 321 49.23 9.36 -22.08
N THR A 322 49.79 10.37 -21.38
CA THR A 322 51.21 10.81 -21.36
C THR A 322 51.36 12.30 -20.99
N ILE A 323 52.51 12.64 -20.36
CA ILE A 323 53.02 14.01 -20.07
C ILE A 323 52.23 14.76 -18.96
N ASN A 324 52.51 14.59 -17.66
CA ASN A 324 53.80 14.91 -17.01
C ASN A 324 53.89 14.39 -15.56
N ASP A 325 55.12 14.07 -15.11
CA ASP A 325 55.51 14.08 -13.70
C ASP A 325 55.62 15.52 -13.15
N ALA A 326 55.24 15.75 -11.88
CA ALA A 326 56.10 16.39 -10.87
C ALA A 326 55.43 16.59 -9.48
N ALA A 327 56.28 16.52 -8.45
CA ALA A 327 56.13 17.16 -7.12
C ALA A 327 54.94 16.78 -6.22
N ALA A 328 55.22 15.91 -5.25
CA ALA A 328 54.44 15.78 -4.02
C ALA A 328 54.85 16.82 -2.96
N ALA A 329 54.09 16.85 -1.85
CA ALA A 329 54.41 17.47 -0.56
C ALA A 329 54.44 19.02 -0.47
N VAL A 330 53.29 19.59 -0.09
CA VAL A 330 53.25 20.66 0.93
C VAL A 330 52.20 20.27 1.97
N GLU A 331 52.63 19.88 3.17
CA GLU A 331 51.78 19.93 4.36
C GLU A 331 51.58 21.40 4.75
N ALA A 332 50.34 21.85 4.85
CA ALA A 332 49.98 23.12 5.48
C ALA A 332 48.81 22.87 6.42
N GLY A 333 49.03 23.07 7.72
CA GLY A 333 48.12 22.59 8.76
C GLY A 333 46.76 23.29 8.76
N ALA A 334 45.70 22.55 8.46
CA ALA A 334 44.35 22.89 8.90
C ALA A 334 44.29 22.71 10.42
N THR A 335 44.52 23.79 11.18
CA THR A 335 44.37 23.77 12.63
C THR A 335 42.92 23.43 12.97
N GLN A 336 42.68 22.24 13.53
CA GLN A 336 41.40 21.93 14.14
C GLN A 336 41.15 22.89 15.30
N ALA A 337 40.39 23.95 15.05
CA ALA A 337 39.81 24.76 16.10
C ALA A 337 38.89 23.84 16.90
N GLN A 338 39.25 23.59 18.17
CA GLN A 338 38.37 22.87 19.07
C GLN A 338 37.04 23.61 19.10
N ALA A 339 35.95 22.90 18.78
CA ALA A 339 34.61 23.40 19.00
C ALA A 339 34.45 23.63 20.50
N ALA A 340 34.59 24.88 20.95
CA ALA A 340 34.27 25.26 22.30
C ALA A 340 32.77 25.05 22.50
N ASP A 341 32.36 24.56 23.68
CA ASP A 341 30.96 24.48 24.08
C ASP A 341 30.36 25.89 24.13
N ILE A 342 29.84 26.35 22.99
CA ILE A 342 28.90 27.45 22.94
C ILE A 342 27.61 26.90 23.54
N VAL A 343 27.49 27.03 24.86
CA VAL A 343 26.27 26.76 25.62
C VAL A 343 25.18 27.67 25.04
N GLY A 344 24.40 27.12 24.11
CA GLY A 344 23.48 27.86 23.29
C GLY A 344 22.41 28.54 24.12
N THR A 345 22.48 29.87 24.19
CA THR A 345 21.35 30.70 24.63
C THR A 345 20.18 30.35 23.73
N ALA A 346 19.10 29.81 24.32
CA ALA A 346 17.94 29.36 23.56
C ALA A 346 17.46 30.45 22.57
N PRO A 347 17.07 30.07 21.34
CA PRO A 347 16.63 31.03 20.34
C PRO A 347 15.48 31.90 20.85
N ALA A 348 15.46 33.17 20.44
CA ALA A 348 14.46 34.11 20.90
C ALA A 348 13.05 33.64 20.50
N ALA A 349 12.10 33.65 21.44
CA ALA A 349 10.72 33.18 21.19
C ALA A 349 9.97 33.94 20.07
N LYS A 350 10.52 35.07 19.60
CA LYS A 350 10.04 35.84 18.46
C LYS A 350 11.17 36.69 17.85
N GLY A 351 11.22 36.78 16.52
CA GLY A 351 12.13 37.67 15.80
C GLY A 351 11.62 38.10 14.42
N LEU A 352 12.13 39.24 13.96
CA LEU A 352 11.94 39.77 12.61
C LEU A 352 13.28 39.69 11.90
N LEU A 353 13.36 38.89 10.84
CA LEU A 353 14.60 38.67 10.08
C LEU A 353 14.71 39.64 8.91
N PHE A 354 13.60 39.87 8.21
CA PHE A 354 13.51 40.79 7.08
C PHE A 354 12.16 41.52 7.07
N ASP A 355 12.16 42.83 6.87
CA ASP A 355 10.97 43.71 6.93
C ASP A 355 10.60 44.37 5.58
N GLY A 356 11.31 44.04 4.51
CA GLY A 356 11.17 44.66 3.19
C GLY A 356 12.16 45.81 2.90
N LYS A 357 12.90 46.30 3.91
CA LYS A 357 13.61 47.60 3.81
C LYS A 357 15.11 47.54 4.05
N ALA A 358 15.62 46.49 4.69
CA ALA A 358 17.05 46.27 4.85
C ALA A 358 17.36 44.78 5.04
N ILE A 359 18.51 44.34 4.52
CA ILE A 359 19.12 43.03 4.78
C ILE A 359 20.20 43.09 5.88
N SER A 360 20.21 44.17 6.67
CA SER A 360 21.22 44.39 7.72
C SER A 360 21.05 43.38 8.85
N GLY A 361 22.09 42.61 9.13
CA GLY A 361 22.04 41.49 10.08
C GLY A 361 21.72 40.13 9.44
N LEU A 362 21.60 40.07 8.10
CA LEU A 362 21.57 38.82 7.32
C LEU A 362 22.84 38.71 6.47
N LEU A 363 23.18 37.48 6.10
CA LEU A 363 24.28 37.14 5.21
C LEU A 363 23.73 36.94 3.78
N PRO A 364 24.17 37.70 2.78
CA PRO A 364 23.89 37.38 1.38
C PRO A 364 24.50 36.03 0.98
N ILE A 365 23.73 35.17 0.31
CA ILE A 365 24.20 33.88 -0.22
C ILE A 365 23.85 33.75 -1.72
N ALA A 366 24.79 33.21 -2.49
CA ALA A 366 24.64 32.96 -3.93
C ALA A 366 25.54 31.78 -4.36
N PHE A 367 24.98 30.82 -5.08
CA PHE A 367 25.65 29.58 -5.49
C PHE A 367 25.37 29.24 -6.95
N ALA A 368 26.26 28.48 -7.59
CA ALA A 368 26.23 28.12 -9.02
C ALA A 368 26.12 29.35 -9.95
N SER A 369 27.20 30.13 -10.04
CA SER A 369 27.45 31.19 -11.03
C SER A 369 26.62 32.48 -10.97
N VAL A 370 25.54 32.56 -10.18
CA VAL A 370 24.84 33.83 -9.93
C VAL A 370 25.60 34.72 -8.93
N ILE A 371 25.38 36.05 -9.02
CA ILE A 371 26.08 37.06 -8.20
C ILE A 371 25.04 37.90 -7.47
N PHE A 372 25.11 37.95 -6.14
CA PHE A 372 24.07 38.55 -5.30
C PHE A 372 23.76 40.01 -5.69
N GLU A 373 24.77 40.86 -5.86
CA GLU A 373 24.60 42.27 -6.19
C GLU A 373 24.04 42.53 -7.61
N GLN A 374 24.01 41.52 -8.47
CA GLN A 374 23.47 41.61 -9.83
C GLN A 374 22.03 41.06 -9.90
N ASN A 375 21.72 40.05 -9.09
CA ASN A 375 20.49 39.27 -9.13
C ASN A 375 19.52 39.55 -7.96
N ALA A 376 19.94 40.27 -6.93
CA ALA A 376 19.10 40.70 -5.80
C ALA A 376 18.87 42.22 -5.81
N ARG A 377 17.60 42.65 -5.78
CA ARG A 377 17.21 44.06 -5.90
C ARG A 377 16.16 44.45 -4.84
N LEU A 378 16.54 45.35 -3.95
CA LEU A 378 15.68 45.88 -2.88
C LEU A 378 14.84 47.06 -3.40
N THR A 379 13.50 46.94 -3.35
CA THR A 379 12.53 47.86 -3.96
C THR A 379 11.54 48.43 -2.94
N GLY A 380 12.06 49.08 -1.91
CA GLY A 380 11.30 49.93 -0.98
C GLY A 380 10.58 49.20 0.16
N ASN A 381 9.85 48.11 -0.13
CA ASN A 381 9.25 47.22 0.87
C ASN A 381 9.35 45.72 0.49
N GLU A 382 10.12 45.37 -0.54
CA GLU A 382 10.36 43.98 -0.96
C GLU A 382 11.79 43.82 -1.49
N ILE A 383 12.34 42.61 -1.42
CA ILE A 383 13.55 42.21 -2.15
C ILE A 383 13.15 41.23 -3.25
N VAL A 384 13.53 41.57 -4.47
CA VAL A 384 13.38 40.73 -5.66
C VAL A 384 14.68 39.97 -5.86
N PHE A 385 14.60 38.65 -5.85
CA PHE A 385 15.63 37.76 -6.38
C PHE A 385 15.20 37.33 -7.78
N ASP A 386 16.06 37.47 -8.79
CA ASP A 386 15.79 36.95 -10.14
C ASP A 386 17.05 36.67 -10.93
N PHE A 387 17.00 35.59 -11.71
CA PHE A 387 18.05 35.24 -12.68
C PHE A 387 17.44 34.52 -13.90
N PRO A 388 18.06 34.65 -15.09
CA PRO A 388 17.51 34.12 -16.34
C PRO A 388 17.75 32.61 -16.50
N ASP A 389 17.25 32.04 -17.60
CA ASP A 389 17.58 30.67 -18.01
C ASP A 389 19.09 30.46 -18.18
N ASN A 390 19.52 29.20 -18.16
CA ASN A 390 20.89 28.71 -18.35
C ASN A 390 21.88 29.01 -17.21
N GLN A 391 21.38 29.20 -15.99
CA GLN A 391 22.21 29.36 -14.77
C GLN A 391 22.37 28.04 -13.97
N GLY A 392 22.28 26.87 -14.60
CA GLY A 392 22.50 25.58 -13.93
C GLY A 392 21.52 25.30 -12.80
N TRP A 393 22.04 25.06 -11.60
CA TRP A 393 21.29 24.92 -10.34
C TRP A 393 21.47 26.17 -9.45
N ALA A 394 21.38 27.36 -10.05
CA ALA A 394 21.54 28.63 -9.34
C ALA A 394 20.65 28.75 -8.11
N LYS A 395 21.26 29.24 -7.03
CA LYS A 395 20.61 29.55 -5.74
C LYS A 395 20.98 30.96 -5.30
N LEU A 396 20.02 31.69 -4.74
CA LEU A 396 20.21 33.10 -4.38
C LEU A 396 19.31 33.51 -3.21
N GLY A 397 19.86 34.06 -2.14
CA GLY A 397 19.04 34.44 -0.98
C GLY A 397 19.80 35.02 0.20
N LEU A 398 19.25 34.80 1.39
CA LEU A 398 19.71 35.36 2.65
C LEU A 398 19.81 34.26 3.72
N ALA A 399 20.87 34.29 4.52
CA ALA A 399 21.08 33.39 5.66
C ALA A 399 21.17 34.18 6.98
N THR A 400 20.85 33.55 8.11
CA THR A 400 21.03 34.17 9.43
C THR A 400 22.43 33.90 10.00
N PRO A 401 23.15 34.91 10.51
CA PRO A 401 24.49 34.75 11.12
C PRO A 401 24.44 34.15 12.55
N SER A 402 23.31 33.59 12.94
CA SER A 402 23.05 32.98 14.24
C SER A 402 21.98 31.89 14.10
N ALA A 403 21.94 30.96 15.06
CA ALA A 403 20.86 30.00 15.14
C ALA A 403 19.59 30.71 15.66
N VAL A 404 18.58 30.83 14.80
CA VAL A 404 17.35 31.60 15.08
C VAL A 404 16.11 30.72 15.21
N VAL A 405 16.16 29.52 14.63
CA VAL A 405 15.06 28.55 14.61
C VAL A 405 15.56 27.25 15.22
N ALA A 406 14.66 26.54 15.88
CA ALA A 406 14.91 25.21 16.40
C ALA A 406 13.70 24.31 16.17
N MET A 407 13.94 23.03 15.98
CA MET A 407 12.91 22.03 16.15
C MET A 407 12.58 21.93 17.65
N PRO A 408 11.32 22.00 18.08
CA PRO A 408 10.98 21.85 19.50
C PRO A 408 11.42 20.48 20.05
N ALA A 409 11.64 20.40 21.36
CA ALA A 409 11.77 19.12 22.04
C ALA A 409 10.42 18.38 22.02
N ARG A 410 10.42 17.03 22.07
CA ARG A 410 9.19 16.22 21.93
C ARG A 410 8.15 16.42 23.04
N ASP A 411 8.58 16.91 24.20
CA ASP A 411 7.75 17.29 25.35
C ASP A 411 7.30 18.77 25.32
N SER A 412 7.67 19.53 24.29
CA SER A 412 7.27 20.92 24.12
C SER A 412 5.77 21.05 23.88
N VAL A 413 5.12 21.97 24.60
CA VAL A 413 3.75 22.43 24.31
C VAL A 413 3.70 23.56 23.27
N MET A 414 4.82 23.84 22.61
CA MET A 414 5.01 24.94 21.67
C MET A 414 5.61 24.47 20.34
N THR A 415 5.02 24.93 19.24
CA THR A 415 5.48 24.77 17.86
C THR A 415 6.32 25.99 17.44
N GLN A 416 7.43 25.77 16.73
CA GLN A 416 8.21 26.85 16.14
C GLN A 416 7.62 27.22 14.78
N ARG A 417 7.13 28.46 14.63
CA ARG A 417 6.62 28.98 13.35
C ARG A 417 7.64 29.89 12.69
N ILE A 418 7.78 29.73 11.38
CA ILE A 418 8.40 30.68 10.45
C ILE A 418 7.28 31.26 9.59
N THR A 419 7.37 32.55 9.27
CA THR A 419 6.41 33.29 8.44
C THR A 419 7.14 34.07 7.37
N ALA A 420 6.92 33.69 6.12
CA ALA A 420 7.30 34.44 4.94
C ALA A 420 6.08 35.18 4.36
N ILE A 421 6.30 36.35 3.78
CA ILE A 421 5.29 37.04 2.95
C ILE A 421 5.93 37.26 1.57
N ILE A 422 5.27 36.80 0.51
CA ILE A 422 5.76 36.86 -0.87
C ILE A 422 4.73 37.51 -1.80
N ASP A 423 5.17 37.95 -2.98
CA ASP A 423 4.28 38.22 -4.11
C ASP A 423 4.23 36.96 -5.00
N ALA A 424 3.22 36.12 -4.79
CA ALA A 424 3.09 34.79 -5.39
C ALA A 424 2.78 34.82 -6.89
N ASP A 425 2.19 35.92 -7.39
CA ASP A 425 1.98 36.13 -8.84
C ASP A 425 3.28 36.46 -9.58
N LYS A 426 4.34 36.86 -8.85
CA LYS A 426 5.68 37.18 -9.38
C LYS A 426 6.76 36.16 -9.00
N SER A 427 6.46 35.19 -8.13
CA SER A 427 7.44 34.26 -7.56
C SER A 427 7.27 32.86 -8.15
N THR A 428 8.35 32.29 -8.68
CA THR A 428 8.40 30.90 -9.15
C THR A 428 8.56 29.90 -8.00
N GLY A 429 9.09 30.35 -6.86
CA GLY A 429 9.25 29.54 -5.65
C GLY A 429 9.95 30.25 -4.49
N ILE A 430 9.99 29.57 -3.35
CA ILE A 430 10.76 29.93 -2.16
C ILE A 430 11.29 28.64 -1.50
N SER A 431 12.59 28.63 -1.18
CA SER A 431 13.24 27.56 -0.42
C SER A 431 13.63 28.03 0.98
N LEU A 432 13.50 27.14 1.95
CA LEU A 432 14.04 27.29 3.31
C LEU A 432 14.98 26.12 3.58
N ALA A 433 16.20 26.38 4.03
CA ALA A 433 17.12 25.36 4.51
C ALA A 433 17.56 25.63 5.95
N PHE A 434 17.72 24.53 6.68
CA PHE A 434 17.97 24.46 8.11
C PHE A 434 19.36 23.87 8.31
N SER A 435 20.34 24.76 8.36
CA SER A 435 21.75 24.40 8.28
C SER A 435 22.43 24.61 9.63
N PRO A 436 23.41 23.76 10.01
CA PRO A 436 24.22 23.97 11.20
C PRO A 436 24.87 25.37 11.17
N LEU A 437 25.01 26.03 12.32
CA LEU A 437 25.43 27.43 12.36
C LEU A 437 26.81 27.69 11.73
N ALA A 438 27.73 26.74 11.79
CA ALA A 438 29.03 26.83 11.12
C ALA A 438 28.91 26.89 9.58
N GLU A 439 27.87 26.26 9.04
CA GLU A 439 27.65 26.03 7.61
C GLU A 439 26.68 27.04 6.97
N ALA A 440 26.21 28.04 7.73
CA ALA A 440 25.16 28.99 7.32
C ALA A 440 25.46 29.77 6.00
N GLY A 441 26.73 29.83 5.58
CA GLY A 441 27.17 30.45 4.32
C GLY A 441 27.46 29.48 3.17
N ASN A 442 27.33 28.17 3.37
CA ASN A 442 27.64 27.13 2.38
C ASN A 442 26.36 26.68 1.63
N ASP A 443 26.52 25.91 0.53
CA ASP A 443 25.39 25.56 -0.34
C ASP A 443 24.41 24.62 0.39
N PRO A 444 23.11 24.98 0.49
CA PRO A 444 22.11 24.19 1.22
C PRO A 444 21.87 22.78 0.68
N ASP A 445 22.29 22.43 -0.54
CA ASP A 445 22.24 21.03 -0.99
C ASP A 445 23.35 20.17 -0.35
N GLU A 446 24.47 20.79 0.03
CA GLU A 446 25.63 20.12 0.61
C GLU A 446 25.57 20.05 2.15
N VAL A 447 24.96 21.04 2.83
CA VAL A 447 25.12 21.23 4.30
C VAL A 447 23.83 21.29 5.13
N ALA A 448 22.64 21.22 4.52
CA ALA A 448 21.40 21.35 5.28
C ALA A 448 20.96 20.03 5.91
N ASP A 449 20.77 20.01 7.23
CA ASP A 449 20.14 18.86 7.92
C ASP A 449 18.74 18.58 7.34
N LEU A 450 18.04 19.66 6.97
CA LEU A 450 16.67 19.69 6.47
C LEU A 450 16.48 20.85 5.47
N LYS A 451 15.79 20.59 4.36
CA LYS A 451 15.45 21.58 3.31
C LYS A 451 13.98 21.44 2.91
N LEU A 452 13.32 22.57 2.66
CA LEU A 452 11.97 22.71 2.12
C LEU A 452 12.07 23.55 0.85
N HIS A 453 11.42 23.12 -0.22
CA HIS A 453 11.28 23.89 -1.46
C HIS A 453 9.81 23.96 -1.87
N LEU A 454 9.27 25.17 -1.95
CA LEU A 454 7.95 25.45 -2.48
C LEU A 454 8.13 26.11 -3.85
N SER A 455 7.51 25.59 -4.90
CA SER A 455 7.52 26.19 -6.24
C SER A 455 6.19 26.05 -6.95
N THR A 456 5.93 26.86 -7.98
CA THR A 456 4.78 26.66 -8.86
C THR A 456 5.11 25.71 -10.01
N ALA A 457 4.17 24.82 -10.32
CA ALA A 457 4.21 23.94 -11.49
C ALA A 457 3.53 24.57 -12.73
N GLY A 458 3.00 25.80 -12.62
CA GLY A 458 2.06 26.38 -13.58
C GLY A 458 0.60 26.21 -13.15
N ASP A 459 -0.33 26.80 -13.92
CA ASP A 459 -1.80 26.64 -13.82
C ASP A 459 -2.46 26.83 -12.44
N GLY A 460 -1.76 27.45 -11.49
CA GLY A 460 -2.21 27.60 -10.10
C GLY A 460 -1.91 26.39 -9.20
N ILE A 461 -1.07 25.46 -9.66
CA ILE A 461 -0.55 24.33 -8.89
C ILE A 461 0.80 24.70 -8.29
N GLY A 462 0.99 24.35 -7.01
CA GLY A 462 2.24 24.39 -6.27
C GLY A 462 2.77 22.98 -6.01
N LYS A 463 4.10 22.85 -5.97
CA LYS A 463 4.83 21.68 -5.45
C LYS A 463 5.47 22.08 -4.12
N LEU A 464 5.34 21.23 -3.11
CA LEU A 464 6.17 21.23 -1.91
C LEU A 464 7.06 19.98 -1.94
N GLU A 465 8.35 20.21 -1.75
CA GLU A 465 9.40 19.19 -1.63
C GLU A 465 10.09 19.39 -0.29
N VAL A 466 10.28 18.30 0.47
CA VAL A 466 10.94 18.30 1.78
C VAL A 466 12.00 17.21 1.78
N SER A 467 13.24 17.53 2.16
CA SER A 467 14.36 16.59 2.13
C SER A 467 15.28 16.70 3.35
N THR A 468 15.79 15.57 3.82
CA THR A 468 16.81 15.46 4.89
C THR A 468 18.02 14.67 4.39
N GLN A 469 19.21 14.92 4.97
CA GLN A 469 20.43 14.18 4.62
C GLN A 469 20.60 12.86 5.41
N GLU A 470 20.34 12.87 6.73
CA GLU A 470 20.54 11.70 7.61
C GLU A 470 19.28 11.41 8.48
N PRO A 471 18.54 10.32 8.21
CA PRO A 471 18.58 9.51 6.98
C PRO A 471 18.18 10.34 5.75
N ALA A 472 18.55 9.84 4.57
CA ALA A 472 18.18 10.44 3.30
C ALA A 472 16.65 10.26 3.08
N GLN A 473 15.89 11.33 3.26
CA GLN A 473 14.44 11.37 3.04
C GLN A 473 14.15 12.39 1.94
N THR A 474 13.17 12.15 1.07
CA THR A 474 12.64 13.18 0.16
C THR A 474 11.16 12.93 -0.12
N VAL A 475 10.32 13.85 0.36
CA VAL A 475 8.85 13.79 0.25
C VAL A 475 8.38 14.89 -0.69
N ASN A 476 7.46 14.54 -1.59
CA ASN A 476 6.93 15.43 -2.62
C ASN A 476 5.39 15.46 -2.55
N MET A 477 4.80 16.65 -2.67
CA MET A 477 3.35 16.84 -2.65
C MET A 477 2.91 18.07 -3.43
N SER A 478 1.64 18.09 -3.85
CA SER A 478 1.05 19.13 -4.69
C SER A 478 -0.09 19.85 -3.98
N PHE A 479 -0.19 21.17 -4.17
CA PHE A 479 -1.17 22.03 -3.51
C PHE A 479 -1.65 23.16 -4.44
N SER A 480 -2.64 23.95 -4.04
CA SER A 480 -3.06 25.15 -4.79
C SER A 480 -2.10 26.32 -4.53
N TRP A 481 -1.36 26.77 -5.54
CA TRP A 481 -0.45 27.90 -5.42
C TRP A 481 -1.23 29.19 -5.09
N PRO A 482 -0.83 29.96 -4.06
CA PRO A 482 -1.52 31.18 -3.67
C PRO A 482 -1.35 32.29 -4.72
N LYS A 483 -2.15 33.36 -4.60
CA LYS A 483 -2.16 34.49 -5.54
C LYS A 483 -1.93 35.82 -4.84
N GLY A 484 -1.35 36.77 -5.56
CA GLY A 484 -1.04 38.11 -5.06
C GLY A 484 -0.09 38.10 -3.85
N GLU A 485 -0.37 38.90 -2.84
CA GLU A 485 0.41 38.90 -1.59
C GLU A 485 0.04 37.70 -0.71
N ALA A 486 0.88 36.68 -0.73
CA ALA A 486 0.69 35.44 -0.01
C ALA A 486 1.48 35.42 1.31
N VAL A 487 0.82 35.03 2.39
CA VAL A 487 1.48 34.70 3.66
C VAL A 487 1.65 33.18 3.72
N LEU A 488 2.86 32.73 4.01
CA LEU A 488 3.24 31.33 4.16
C LEU A 488 3.74 31.11 5.58
N HIS A 489 3.18 30.11 6.26
CA HIS A 489 3.59 29.63 7.57
C HIS A 489 4.23 28.26 7.43
N VAL A 490 5.43 28.09 7.99
CA VAL A 490 6.07 26.78 8.15
C VAL A 490 6.16 26.50 9.65
N LEU A 491 5.61 25.37 10.06
CA LEU A 491 5.47 24.95 11.44
C LEU A 491 6.36 23.73 11.69
N LEU A 492 7.34 23.87 12.59
CA LEU A 492 8.15 22.76 13.10
C LEU A 492 7.53 22.32 14.43
N ARG A 493 6.86 21.15 14.41
CA ARG A 493 6.08 20.63 15.53
C ARG A 493 6.94 19.74 16.47
N PRO A 494 6.61 19.65 17.78
CA PRO A 494 7.30 18.80 18.75
C PRO A 494 7.39 17.32 18.34
N ASP A 495 6.37 16.81 17.67
CA ASP A 495 6.26 15.46 17.12
C ASP A 495 7.18 15.17 15.91
N GLN A 496 8.01 16.14 15.48
CA GLN A 496 8.85 16.07 14.28
C GLN A 496 8.08 16.09 12.96
N VAL A 497 6.88 16.68 12.95
CA VAL A 497 6.15 16.99 11.72
C VAL A 497 6.44 18.42 11.27
N ILE A 498 6.61 18.58 9.96
CA ILE A 498 6.64 19.88 9.26
C ILE A 498 5.27 20.10 8.64
N ASP A 499 4.57 21.13 9.10
CA ASP A 499 3.24 21.50 8.61
C ASP A 499 3.30 22.89 7.96
N VAL A 500 2.90 22.98 6.69
CA VAL A 500 2.99 24.18 5.86
C VAL A 500 1.58 24.70 5.62
N ARG A 501 1.30 25.94 6.02
CA ARG A 501 -0.02 26.57 5.93
C ARG A 501 0.02 27.95 5.28
N ASP A 502 -1.12 28.39 4.77
CA ASP A 502 -1.31 29.77 4.30
C ASP A 502 -1.62 30.75 5.45
N GLY A 503 -1.83 32.02 5.11
CA GLY A 503 -2.25 33.07 6.06
C GLY A 503 -3.67 32.95 6.61
N THR A 504 -4.50 32.03 6.11
CA THR A 504 -5.83 31.70 6.68
C THR A 504 -5.75 30.57 7.70
N GLY A 505 -4.60 29.86 7.76
CA GLY A 505 -4.41 28.65 8.56
C GLY A 505 -4.83 27.37 7.84
N THR A 506 -5.01 27.44 6.51
CA THR A 506 -5.29 26.31 5.63
C THR A 506 -4.00 25.59 5.26
N GLN A 507 -4.00 24.26 5.35
CA GLN A 507 -2.86 23.40 5.07
C GLN A 507 -2.55 23.32 3.57
N LEU A 508 -1.28 23.50 3.24
CA LEU A 508 -0.68 23.33 1.93
C LEU A 508 0.12 22.01 1.84
N GLY A 509 0.57 21.47 2.98
CA GLY A 509 1.25 20.17 3.03
C GLY A 509 1.74 19.83 4.44
N GLU A 510 1.94 18.54 4.70
CA GLU A 510 2.38 18.01 6.00
C GLU A 510 3.35 16.84 5.80
N VAL A 511 4.53 16.89 6.43
CA VAL A 511 5.57 15.86 6.29
C VAL A 511 6.08 15.43 7.66
N ALA A 512 5.92 14.15 7.97
CA ALA A 512 6.56 13.50 9.12
C ALA A 512 8.02 13.17 8.81
N LEU A 513 8.94 13.55 9.69
CA LEU A 513 10.37 13.29 9.52
C LEU A 513 10.76 11.93 10.10
N ASP A 514 11.56 11.18 9.36
CA ASP A 514 12.13 9.91 9.82
C ASP A 514 13.26 10.13 10.85
N ALA A 515 13.96 11.26 10.76
CA ALA A 515 14.99 11.67 11.71
C ALA A 515 14.40 12.28 13.00
N ASP A 516 15.19 12.25 14.09
CA ASP A 516 14.85 12.89 15.35
C ASP A 516 15.66 14.18 15.54
N PHE A 517 15.11 15.31 15.11
CA PHE A 517 15.75 16.63 15.24
C PHE A 517 15.40 17.35 16.55
N ALA A 518 14.76 16.69 17.52
CA ALA A 518 14.22 17.31 18.72
C ALA A 518 15.25 18.18 19.49
N GLY A 519 15.02 19.49 19.56
CA GLY A 519 15.93 20.46 20.19
C GLY A 519 17.11 20.94 19.32
N ARG A 520 17.28 20.42 18.10
CA ARG A 520 18.29 20.89 17.13
C ARG A 520 18.04 22.35 16.76
N GLN A 521 19.11 23.15 16.68
CA GLN A 521 19.07 24.59 16.40
C GLN A 521 19.82 24.88 15.09
N TRP A 522 19.27 25.78 14.27
CA TRP A 522 19.75 26.05 12.92
C TRP A 522 19.85 27.54 12.61
N ALA A 523 20.81 27.86 11.74
CA ALA A 523 20.72 29.06 10.92
C ALA A 523 19.66 28.83 9.84
N LEU A 524 18.82 29.83 9.58
CA LEU A 524 17.81 29.77 8.53
C LEU A 524 18.38 30.39 7.26
N GLN A 525 18.52 29.57 6.21
CA GLN A 525 18.76 30.04 4.85
C GLN A 525 17.41 30.16 4.13
N THR A 526 17.11 31.31 3.54
CA THR A 526 15.87 31.59 2.79
C THR A 526 16.25 32.12 1.40
N PHE A 527 15.92 31.35 0.36
CA PHE A 527 16.49 31.55 -0.97
C PHE A 527 15.55 31.17 -2.11
N LEU A 528 15.84 31.71 -3.28
CA LEU A 528 15.35 31.27 -4.57
C LEU A 528 16.25 30.14 -5.08
N GLN A 529 15.66 29.06 -5.60
CA GLN A 529 16.33 28.08 -6.45
C GLN A 529 15.48 27.81 -7.69
N VAL A 530 16.08 27.22 -8.72
CA VAL A 530 15.33 26.75 -9.89
C VAL A 530 14.44 25.54 -9.57
N PRO A 531 13.20 25.45 -10.10
CA PRO A 531 12.39 24.24 -9.99
C PRO A 531 12.90 23.11 -10.90
N THR A 532 13.62 23.45 -11.97
CA THR A 532 14.36 22.52 -12.84
C THR A 532 15.63 23.20 -13.38
N LYS A 533 16.71 22.43 -13.56
CA LYS A 533 18.01 22.90 -14.05
C LYS A 533 17.89 23.80 -15.28
N ASN A 534 18.67 24.88 -15.31
CA ASN A 534 18.72 25.88 -16.38
C ASN A 534 17.44 26.72 -16.61
N ARG A 535 16.43 26.71 -15.72
CA ARG A 535 15.28 27.62 -15.83
C ARG A 535 15.53 28.98 -15.21
N ALA A 536 14.92 30.02 -15.79
CA ALA A 536 14.70 31.30 -15.13
C ALA A 536 13.86 31.11 -13.85
N ALA A 537 14.16 31.88 -12.82
CA ALA A 537 13.45 31.82 -11.55
C ALA A 537 13.34 33.23 -10.92
N SER A 538 12.31 33.45 -10.10
CA SER A 538 12.19 34.68 -9.31
C SER A 538 11.50 34.44 -7.95
N LEU A 539 11.84 35.27 -6.96
CA LEU A 539 11.19 35.35 -5.65
C LEU A 539 11.10 36.82 -5.26
N VAL A 540 9.87 37.29 -4.99
CA VAL A 540 9.61 38.61 -4.44
C VAL A 540 9.25 38.47 -2.96
N LEU A 541 10.25 38.61 -2.09
CA LEU A 541 10.11 38.46 -0.65
C LEU A 541 9.83 39.83 -0.01
N LYS A 542 8.70 39.95 0.70
CA LYS A 542 8.28 41.17 1.41
C LYS A 542 8.64 41.14 2.90
N ARG A 543 8.60 39.97 3.53
CA ARG A 543 8.86 39.81 4.97
C ARG A 543 9.35 38.40 5.29
N LEU A 544 10.26 38.28 6.26
CA LEU A 544 10.60 37.03 6.92
C LEU A 544 10.66 37.23 8.44
N SER A 545 9.94 36.41 9.21
CA SER A 545 9.90 36.48 10.67
C SER A 545 9.60 35.11 11.27
N PHE A 546 9.89 34.92 12.57
CA PHE A 546 9.63 33.67 13.29
C PHE A 546 9.05 33.98 14.68
N ASP A 547 8.22 33.08 15.19
CA ASP A 547 7.73 33.09 16.57
C ASP A 547 7.30 31.69 17.02
N THR A 548 7.12 31.48 18.32
CA THR A 548 6.51 30.26 18.85
C THR A 548 5.01 30.44 19.05
N ILE A 549 4.26 29.37 18.77
CA ILE A 549 2.81 29.28 18.98
C ILE A 549 2.50 28.01 19.80
N PRO A 550 1.35 27.90 20.48
CA PRO A 550 0.94 26.65 21.11
C PRO A 550 0.93 25.50 20.10
N PHE A 551 1.35 24.31 20.52
CA PHE A 551 1.26 23.10 19.71
C PHE A 551 -0.19 22.60 19.69
N ASP A 552 -0.74 22.47 18.48
CA ASP A 552 -2.04 21.88 18.22
C ASP A 552 -1.87 20.36 18.11
N VAL A 553 -2.18 19.64 19.20
CA VAL A 553 -1.85 18.22 19.34
C VAL A 553 -2.74 17.37 18.44
N ALA A 554 -2.14 16.51 17.62
CA ALA A 554 -2.87 15.62 16.73
C ALA A 554 -3.88 14.74 17.51
N PRO A 555 -5.13 14.60 17.01
CA PRO A 555 -6.16 13.84 17.70
C PRO A 555 -5.80 12.36 17.85
N LYS A 556 -5.69 11.88 19.10
CA LYS A 556 -5.38 10.48 19.45
C LYS A 556 -6.56 9.52 19.15
N VAL A 557 -6.86 9.27 17.87
CA VAL A 557 -7.95 8.34 17.47
C VAL A 557 -7.68 6.89 17.89
N ASP A 558 -6.42 6.47 17.90
CA ASP A 558 -6.00 5.09 18.24
C ASP A 558 -5.96 4.78 19.74
N GLU A 559 -6.04 5.78 20.64
CA GLU A 559 -6.10 5.54 22.09
C GLU A 559 -7.33 4.67 22.42
N ILE A 560 -7.25 3.82 23.46
CA ILE A 560 -8.38 3.02 23.90
C ILE A 560 -9.33 3.89 24.74
N ALA A 561 -10.60 4.00 24.33
CA ALA A 561 -11.58 4.76 25.08
C ALA A 561 -12.04 4.02 26.35
N GLU A 562 -11.53 4.45 27.50
CA GLU A 562 -12.01 3.98 28.80
C GLU A 562 -13.35 4.61 29.21
N GLY A 563 -13.73 5.72 28.57
CA GLY A 563 -14.98 6.46 28.81
C GLY A 563 -15.35 7.34 27.61
N PRO A 564 -16.41 8.17 27.72
CA PRO A 564 -16.90 8.99 26.62
C PRO A 564 -15.84 9.92 26.00
N ARG A 565 -15.63 9.79 24.67
CA ARG A 565 -14.71 10.65 23.90
C ARG A 565 -15.42 11.35 22.73
N SER A 566 -14.92 12.53 22.36
CA SER A 566 -15.35 13.29 21.18
C SER A 566 -14.13 13.93 20.53
N VAL A 567 -13.91 13.65 19.25
CA VAL A 567 -12.69 13.98 18.50
C VAL A 567 -13.08 14.65 17.18
N VAL A 568 -12.55 15.84 16.91
CA VAL A 568 -12.63 16.43 15.56
C VAL A 568 -11.52 15.79 14.73
N ILE A 569 -11.89 15.02 13.71
CA ILE A 569 -10.94 14.38 12.80
C ILE A 569 -10.77 15.15 11.49
N PHE A 570 -11.66 16.08 11.17
CA PHE A 570 -11.49 17.05 10.07
C PHE A 570 -12.15 18.39 10.44
N ASP A 571 -11.47 19.51 10.20
CA ASP A 571 -11.90 20.86 10.61
C ASP A 571 -12.20 21.82 9.43
N GLY A 572 -12.06 21.35 8.18
CA GLY A 572 -12.18 22.18 6.99
C GLY A 572 -10.90 22.92 6.58
N ARG A 573 -9.77 22.74 7.30
CA ARG A 573 -8.52 23.49 7.07
C ARG A 573 -7.28 22.62 6.93
N ALA A 574 -7.25 21.45 7.56
CA ALA A 574 -6.13 20.50 7.46
C ALA A 574 -6.64 19.08 7.22
N PHE A 575 -5.87 18.28 6.49
CA PHE A 575 -6.08 16.83 6.41
C PHE A 575 -5.45 16.14 7.62
N GLY A 576 -4.25 16.60 8.01
CA GLY A 576 -3.44 16.01 9.07
C GLY A 576 -3.07 14.54 8.82
N GLU A 577 -2.58 13.87 9.85
CA GLU A 577 -2.18 12.46 9.83
C GLU A 577 -3.35 11.47 9.58
N ILE A 578 -4.62 11.92 9.60
CA ILE A 578 -5.81 11.06 9.51
C ILE A 578 -6.36 10.91 8.09
N TRP A 579 -6.26 11.93 7.23
CA TRP A 579 -6.92 11.91 5.92
C TRP A 579 -5.92 11.97 4.77
N VAL A 580 -6.17 11.15 3.75
CA VAL A 580 -5.52 11.26 2.44
C VAL A 580 -6.55 11.66 1.38
N PRO A 581 -6.21 12.56 0.45
CA PRO A 581 -7.06 12.86 -0.69
C PRO A 581 -7.04 11.69 -1.69
N VAL A 582 -8.19 11.35 -2.25
CA VAL A 582 -8.41 10.18 -3.12
C VAL A 582 -9.28 10.54 -4.32
N SER A 583 -9.04 9.87 -5.45
CA SER A 583 -9.76 10.05 -6.72
C SER A 583 -9.54 8.81 -7.60
N ARG A 584 -10.27 8.68 -8.72
CA ARG A 584 -10.08 7.53 -9.61
C ARG A 584 -8.79 7.61 -10.44
N ARG A 585 -8.23 8.80 -10.68
CA ARG A 585 -6.94 9.00 -11.36
C ARG A 585 -6.11 10.04 -10.62
N ASN A 586 -4.86 9.75 -10.25
CA ASN A 586 -4.03 10.59 -9.36
C ASN A 586 -3.99 12.11 -9.67
N GLY A 587 -4.06 12.51 -10.95
CA GLY A 587 -4.10 13.93 -11.34
C GLY A 587 -5.41 14.67 -11.03
N GLU A 588 -6.49 13.95 -10.73
CA GLU A 588 -7.82 14.51 -10.42
C GLU A 588 -7.85 15.20 -9.06
N VAL A 589 -7.09 14.71 -8.06
CA VAL A 589 -6.94 15.37 -6.75
C VAL A 589 -6.51 16.82 -6.91
N ALA A 590 -5.37 17.08 -7.54
CA ALA A 590 -4.80 18.43 -7.66
C ALA A 590 -5.66 19.38 -8.52
N LYS A 591 -6.60 18.84 -9.32
CA LYS A 591 -7.48 19.60 -10.21
C LYS A 591 -8.85 19.91 -9.59
N PHE A 592 -9.46 18.95 -8.91
CA PHE A 592 -10.85 19.03 -8.44
C PHE A 592 -10.98 19.32 -6.94
N LEU A 593 -9.95 19.01 -6.15
CA LEU A 593 -9.99 19.04 -4.69
C LEU A 593 -9.11 20.17 -4.14
N ARG A 594 -9.68 21.01 -3.27
CA ARG A 594 -9.00 22.14 -2.62
C ARG A 594 -9.54 22.39 -1.21
N LEU A 595 -8.69 22.85 -0.32
CA LEU A 595 -9.12 23.45 0.96
C LEU A 595 -9.28 24.97 0.76
N SER A 596 -10.43 25.54 1.08
CA SER A 596 -10.62 27.00 1.13
C SER A 596 -11.78 27.40 2.05
N ASP A 597 -11.72 28.60 2.61
CA ASP A 597 -12.81 29.20 3.41
C ASP A 597 -13.21 28.40 4.68
N GLY A 598 -12.35 27.50 5.15
CA GLY A 598 -12.70 26.55 6.22
C GLY A 598 -13.62 25.41 5.75
N ALA A 599 -13.43 24.95 4.51
CA ALA A 599 -14.03 23.73 3.99
C ALA A 599 -13.08 23.02 3.01
N LEU A 600 -13.17 21.69 2.95
CA LEU A 600 -12.82 20.95 1.74
C LEU A 600 -13.88 21.24 0.69
N ARG A 601 -13.44 21.63 -0.51
CA ARG A 601 -14.26 21.78 -1.69
C ARG A 601 -13.78 20.81 -2.75
N VAL A 602 -14.66 19.95 -3.22
CA VAL A 602 -14.44 19.09 -4.39
C VAL A 602 -15.44 19.48 -5.47
N GLY A 603 -15.03 19.53 -6.73
CA GLY A 603 -15.97 19.64 -7.85
C GLY A 603 -15.30 19.73 -9.21
N TRP A 604 -16.07 19.39 -10.24
CA TRP A 604 -15.66 19.37 -11.65
C TRP A 604 -16.86 19.60 -12.57
N ALA A 605 -16.60 20.02 -13.81
CA ALA A 605 -17.62 20.23 -14.84
C ALA A 605 -17.85 18.95 -15.68
N ALA A 606 -18.96 18.88 -16.41
CA ALA A 606 -19.34 17.68 -17.17
C ALA A 606 -18.29 17.26 -18.23
N ASP A 607 -17.56 18.23 -18.79
CA ASP A 607 -16.48 18.02 -19.76
C ASP A 607 -15.17 17.53 -19.13
N ASP A 608 -15.01 17.62 -17.81
CA ASP A 608 -13.83 17.10 -17.10
C ASP A 608 -13.78 15.56 -17.03
N ASN A 609 -14.91 14.87 -17.23
CA ASN A 609 -15.03 13.40 -17.18
C ASN A 609 -14.47 12.77 -15.87
N GLY A 610 -14.65 13.49 -14.75
CA GLY A 610 -14.42 12.97 -13.41
C GLY A 610 -15.53 11.99 -12.98
N LEU A 611 -15.17 10.95 -12.23
CA LEU A 611 -16.12 9.94 -11.74
C LEU A 611 -16.42 10.11 -10.25
N TRP A 612 -15.37 10.20 -9.44
CA TRP A 612 -15.44 10.52 -8.01
C TRP A 612 -14.11 11.09 -7.52
N THR A 613 -14.15 11.91 -6.47
CA THR A 613 -12.97 12.48 -5.79
C THR A 613 -13.35 12.92 -4.38
N GLY A 614 -12.45 12.82 -3.40
CA GLY A 614 -12.70 13.24 -2.03
C GLY A 614 -11.56 12.90 -1.08
N ILE A 615 -11.89 12.53 0.15
CA ILE A 615 -10.93 12.13 1.19
C ILE A 615 -11.30 10.78 1.80
N ALA A 616 -10.29 10.01 2.20
CA ALA A 616 -10.46 8.77 2.96
C ALA A 616 -9.42 8.68 4.08
N THR A 617 -9.73 7.94 5.14
CA THR A 617 -8.76 7.61 6.19
C THR A 617 -8.03 6.32 5.81
N PRO A 618 -6.68 6.32 5.71
CA PRO A 618 -5.93 5.16 5.22
C PRO A 618 -5.93 4.02 6.26
N GLU A 619 -5.99 4.38 7.54
CA GLU A 619 -6.24 3.48 8.67
C GLU A 619 -7.54 3.88 9.38
N ALA A 620 -8.00 3.09 10.35
CA ALA A 620 -9.29 3.31 10.99
C ALA A 620 -9.29 4.58 11.86
N ALA A 621 -10.31 5.42 11.69
CA ALA A 621 -10.48 6.68 12.44
C ALA A 621 -11.61 6.62 13.48
N LEU A 622 -12.30 5.47 13.56
CA LEU A 622 -13.29 5.16 14.58
C LEU A 622 -13.09 3.72 15.08
N TRP A 623 -12.56 3.58 16.30
CA TRP A 623 -12.47 2.31 17.02
C TRP A 623 -13.65 2.13 17.98
N LEU A 624 -14.32 0.99 17.87
CA LEU A 624 -15.45 0.59 18.71
C LEU A 624 -14.98 -0.13 20.00
N ASP A 625 -14.33 0.65 20.87
CA ASP A 625 -13.89 0.18 22.18
C ASP A 625 -15.10 -0.05 23.12
N ARG A 626 -15.12 -1.18 23.85
CA ARG A 626 -16.20 -1.56 24.80
C ARG A 626 -17.60 -1.41 24.20
N PHE A 627 -17.77 -1.86 22.95
CA PHE A 627 -18.97 -1.57 22.16
C PHE A 627 -20.11 -2.55 22.39
N THR A 628 -20.78 -2.41 23.53
CA THR A 628 -21.67 -3.42 24.10
C THR A 628 -22.93 -2.78 24.68
N GLY A 629 -24.06 -3.50 24.65
CA GLY A 629 -25.32 -3.07 25.28
C GLY A 629 -25.85 -1.72 24.76
N VAL A 630 -25.61 -0.65 25.52
CA VAL A 630 -26.06 0.72 25.23
C VAL A 630 -24.95 1.62 24.64
N ALA A 631 -23.85 1.04 24.18
CA ALA A 631 -22.78 1.78 23.52
C ALA A 631 -23.27 2.50 22.25
N GLU A 632 -22.80 3.73 22.05
CA GLU A 632 -23.12 4.55 20.87
C GLU A 632 -21.83 5.14 20.29
N ALA A 633 -21.61 4.96 18.99
CA ALA A 633 -20.57 5.66 18.24
C ALA A 633 -21.21 6.53 17.16
N ARG A 634 -20.79 7.79 17.09
CA ARG A 634 -21.45 8.82 16.30
C ARG A 634 -20.45 9.56 15.43
N ILE A 635 -20.76 9.68 14.15
CA ILE A 635 -19.98 10.43 13.15
C ILE A 635 -20.82 11.64 12.72
N ASP A 636 -20.57 12.80 13.32
CA ASP A 636 -21.19 14.07 12.91
C ASP A 636 -20.44 14.64 11.69
N VAL A 637 -21.16 14.90 10.60
CA VAL A 637 -20.63 15.49 9.37
C VAL A 637 -21.26 16.86 9.15
N ALA A 638 -20.43 17.88 8.99
CA ALA A 638 -20.84 19.25 8.71
C ALA A 638 -20.56 19.60 7.24
N LEU A 639 -21.59 20.07 6.54
CA LEU A 639 -21.58 20.35 5.10
C LEU A 639 -21.95 21.82 4.81
N ASP A 640 -21.80 22.22 3.56
CA ASP A 640 -22.67 23.22 2.93
C ASP A 640 -23.60 22.47 1.97
N GLY A 641 -24.82 22.17 2.44
CA GLY A 641 -25.77 21.34 1.71
C GLY A 641 -26.35 22.03 0.49
N ALA A 642 -26.40 23.37 0.50
CA ALA A 642 -26.82 24.18 -0.64
C ALA A 642 -25.74 24.28 -1.74
N ALA A 643 -24.46 24.09 -1.40
CA ALA A 643 -23.34 24.10 -2.34
C ALA A 643 -22.84 22.69 -2.74
N SER A 644 -23.50 21.62 -2.27
CA SER A 644 -23.17 20.23 -2.59
C SER A 644 -24.18 19.62 -3.57
N LYS A 645 -23.75 18.57 -4.27
CA LYS A 645 -24.51 17.71 -5.19
C LYS A 645 -24.38 16.25 -4.72
N ASP A 646 -24.48 15.30 -5.63
CA ASP A 646 -24.25 13.87 -5.42
C ASP A 646 -22.92 13.59 -4.68
N PHE A 647 -23.02 12.86 -3.57
CA PHE A 647 -21.87 12.46 -2.75
C PHE A 647 -22.14 11.13 -2.04
N GLU A 648 -21.08 10.46 -1.60
CA GLU A 648 -21.13 9.22 -0.85
C GLU A 648 -20.24 9.32 0.41
N ILE A 649 -20.76 8.85 1.55
CA ILE A 649 -19.99 8.56 2.76
C ILE A 649 -19.97 7.05 2.92
N ALA A 650 -18.81 6.45 3.16
CA ALA A 650 -18.68 5.01 3.40
C ALA A 650 -17.91 4.71 4.68
N LEU A 651 -18.29 3.62 5.34
CA LEU A 651 -17.56 3.01 6.46
C LEU A 651 -17.17 1.58 6.08
N GLN A 652 -15.90 1.25 6.19
CA GLN A 652 -15.36 -0.07 5.84
C GLN A 652 -14.40 -0.56 6.94
N SER A 653 -14.52 -1.81 7.37
CA SER A 653 -13.56 -2.43 8.30
C SER A 653 -12.25 -2.80 7.59
N ALA A 654 -12.31 -3.48 6.44
CA ALA A 654 -11.13 -3.84 5.64
C ALA A 654 -10.42 -2.62 5.00
N TYR A 655 -9.19 -2.83 4.50
CA TYR A 655 -8.44 -1.82 3.76
C TYR A 655 -8.73 -1.92 2.26
N SER A 656 -9.19 -0.81 1.67
CA SER A 656 -9.29 -0.66 0.21
C SER A 656 -8.09 0.11 -0.33
N LEU A 657 -7.55 -0.30 -1.47
CA LEU A 657 -6.49 0.42 -2.16
C LEU A 657 -6.93 1.85 -2.54
N PRO A 658 -6.03 2.85 -2.45
CA PRO A 658 -6.28 4.17 -2.97
C PRO A 658 -6.71 4.12 -4.45
N GLY A 659 -7.75 4.88 -4.79
CA GLY A 659 -8.32 4.90 -6.15
C GLY A 659 -9.40 3.85 -6.44
N ASN A 660 -9.80 3.05 -5.43
CA ASN A 660 -11.03 2.25 -5.46
C ASN A 660 -12.10 2.84 -4.52
N LEU A 661 -13.38 2.56 -4.82
CA LEU A 661 -14.50 2.80 -3.88
C LEU A 661 -14.55 1.67 -2.83
N SER A 662 -15.35 1.87 -1.78
CA SER A 662 -15.49 0.89 -0.69
C SER A 662 -16.18 -0.40 -1.16
N GLY A 663 -15.66 -1.55 -0.71
CA GLY A 663 -16.05 -2.89 -1.17
C GLY A 663 -17.40 -3.41 -0.64
N ASN A 664 -17.77 -4.63 -1.02
CA ASN A 664 -19.11 -5.23 -0.85
C ASN A 664 -19.67 -5.22 0.59
N ASN A 665 -18.84 -5.39 1.62
CA ASN A 665 -19.32 -5.44 3.00
C ASN A 665 -19.46 -4.05 3.67
N SER A 666 -18.99 -3.00 3.00
CA SER A 666 -18.98 -1.63 3.54
C SER A 666 -20.40 -1.09 3.73
N TYR A 667 -20.61 -0.35 4.81
CA TYR A 667 -21.74 0.56 4.93
C TYR A 667 -21.57 1.76 3.98
N VAL A 668 -22.66 2.18 3.34
CA VAL A 668 -22.71 3.32 2.43
C VAL A 668 -23.92 4.22 2.70
N LEU A 669 -23.68 5.52 2.68
CA LEU A 669 -24.67 6.59 2.69
C LEU A 669 -24.48 7.46 1.44
N ARG A 670 -25.39 7.34 0.46
CA ARG A 670 -25.32 8.07 -0.80
C ARG A 670 -26.45 9.10 -0.91
N PHE A 671 -26.13 10.29 -1.39
CA PHE A 671 -27.09 11.29 -1.85
C PHE A 671 -27.01 11.38 -3.38
N THR A 672 -28.15 11.41 -4.05
CA THR A 672 -28.25 11.41 -5.52
C THR A 672 -29.32 12.38 -6.00
N GLY A 673 -28.93 13.35 -6.84
CA GLY A 673 -29.84 14.33 -7.41
C GLY A 673 -30.84 13.71 -8.39
N GLN A 674 -32.05 14.27 -8.46
CA GLN A 674 -33.15 13.80 -9.31
C GLN A 674 -33.50 14.86 -10.38
N GLU A 675 -34.14 14.43 -11.48
CA GLU A 675 -34.53 15.35 -12.58
C GLU A 675 -35.51 16.45 -12.16
N ASP A 676 -36.26 16.26 -11.07
CA ASP A 676 -37.19 17.25 -10.50
C ASP A 676 -36.49 18.29 -9.59
N GLY A 677 -35.18 18.17 -9.38
CA GLY A 677 -34.38 19.04 -8.51
C GLY A 677 -34.39 18.64 -7.04
N THR A 678 -35.02 17.52 -6.67
CA THR A 678 -34.91 16.93 -5.33
C THR A 678 -33.74 15.95 -5.23
N TYR A 679 -33.49 15.42 -4.03
CA TYR A 679 -32.51 14.38 -3.75
C TYR A 679 -33.18 13.11 -3.23
N THR A 680 -32.58 11.97 -3.62
CA THR A 680 -32.74 10.69 -2.94
C THR A 680 -31.56 10.48 -2.01
N VAL A 681 -31.81 9.92 -0.82
CA VAL A 681 -30.78 9.39 0.08
C VAL A 681 -30.95 7.88 0.24
N LEU A 682 -29.84 7.14 0.24
CA LEU A 682 -29.78 5.69 0.43
C LEU A 682 -28.78 5.36 1.54
N SER A 683 -29.20 4.56 2.52
CA SER A 683 -28.40 3.97 3.60
C SER A 683 -28.43 2.45 3.45
N ALA A 684 -27.29 1.84 3.11
CA ALA A 684 -27.22 0.42 2.76
C ALA A 684 -25.87 -0.22 3.11
N LEU A 685 -25.80 -1.54 2.99
CA LEU A 685 -24.53 -2.25 2.76
C LEU A 685 -24.29 -2.31 1.25
N ARG A 686 -23.05 -2.17 0.78
CA ARG A 686 -22.71 -2.12 -0.65
C ARG A 686 -23.23 -3.33 -1.44
N SER A 687 -23.17 -4.53 -0.86
CA SER A 687 -23.72 -5.78 -1.44
C SER A 687 -25.25 -5.84 -1.47
N GLN A 688 -25.93 -5.01 -0.68
CA GLN A 688 -27.38 -5.06 -0.43
C GLN A 688 -28.05 -3.69 -0.68
N GLU A 689 -27.55 -2.89 -1.63
CA GLU A 689 -28.12 -1.57 -1.97
C GLU A 689 -29.62 -1.62 -2.39
N LYS A 690 -30.14 -2.80 -2.78
CA LYS A 690 -31.57 -3.04 -3.08
C LYS A 690 -32.46 -3.12 -1.84
N ASP A 691 -31.91 -3.59 -0.73
CA ASP A 691 -32.61 -3.80 0.56
C ASP A 691 -32.34 -2.63 1.53
N GLY A 692 -31.59 -1.62 1.07
CA GLY A 692 -31.23 -0.44 1.83
C GLY A 692 -32.40 0.50 2.16
N ILE A 693 -32.24 1.23 3.25
CA ILE A 693 -33.20 2.22 3.73
C ILE A 693 -33.03 3.50 2.91
N SER A 694 -34.08 3.94 2.24
CA SER A 694 -34.06 5.14 1.39
C SER A 694 -35.14 6.15 1.77
N ALA A 695 -34.88 7.42 1.43
CA ALA A 695 -35.88 8.49 1.45
C ALA A 695 -35.72 9.35 0.19
N THR A 696 -36.84 9.79 -0.38
CA THR A 696 -36.93 10.50 -1.67
C THR A 696 -37.60 11.86 -1.51
N GLY A 697 -37.34 12.78 -2.44
CA GLY A 697 -37.98 14.10 -2.44
C GLY A 697 -37.39 15.10 -1.46
N LEU A 698 -36.13 14.91 -1.02
CA LEU A 698 -35.45 15.88 -0.18
C LEU A 698 -35.16 17.15 -1.01
N ALA A 699 -35.73 18.28 -0.62
CA ALA A 699 -35.58 19.53 -1.37
C ALA A 699 -34.15 20.13 -1.32
N VAL A 700 -33.35 19.74 -0.33
CA VAL A 700 -31.94 20.10 -0.16
C VAL A 700 -31.20 18.99 0.58
N ILE A 701 -29.88 18.90 0.39
CA ILE A 701 -28.98 18.17 1.30
C ILE A 701 -28.92 18.95 2.63
N PRO A 702 -28.95 18.29 3.80
CA PRO A 702 -28.86 18.98 5.08
C PRO A 702 -27.41 19.41 5.40
N ASP A 703 -27.22 20.64 5.91
CA ASP A 703 -25.91 21.16 6.35
C ASP A 703 -25.26 20.36 7.49
N ARG A 704 -26.04 19.49 8.15
CA ARG A 704 -25.57 18.55 9.17
C ARG A 704 -26.31 17.23 9.05
N LEU A 705 -25.55 16.15 9.10
CA LEU A 705 -26.05 14.79 9.28
C LEU A 705 -25.15 14.04 10.27
N ALA A 706 -25.68 12.98 10.87
CA ALA A 706 -24.89 12.06 11.66
C ALA A 706 -25.22 10.60 11.33
N LEU A 707 -24.17 9.77 11.29
CA LEU A 707 -24.28 8.32 11.29
C LEU A 707 -24.10 7.88 12.75
N ILE A 708 -25.05 7.10 13.26
CA ILE A 708 -25.07 6.65 14.66
C ILE A 708 -25.06 5.13 14.66
N LEU A 709 -23.91 4.58 15.02
CA LEU A 709 -23.67 3.16 15.18
C LEU A 709 -24.12 2.77 16.60
N THR A 710 -24.88 1.68 16.69
CA THR A 710 -25.26 0.98 17.92
C THR A 710 -25.14 -0.53 17.66
N PRO A 711 -25.16 -1.40 18.69
CA PRO A 711 -25.12 -2.87 18.47
C PRO A 711 -26.24 -3.42 17.56
N ASP A 712 -27.34 -2.69 17.40
CA ASP A 712 -28.44 -3.03 16.48
C ASP A 712 -28.16 -2.65 15.00
N GLY A 713 -27.24 -1.72 14.75
CA GLY A 713 -26.91 -1.23 13.39
C GLY A 713 -26.60 0.27 13.28
N VAL A 714 -26.75 0.82 12.07
CA VAL A 714 -26.56 2.25 11.78
C VAL A 714 -27.91 2.96 11.66
N ARG A 715 -28.11 4.01 12.46
CA ARG A 715 -29.21 4.98 12.36
C ARG A 715 -28.72 6.30 11.76
N LEU A 716 -29.57 7.01 11.03
CA LEU A 716 -29.29 8.37 10.57
C LEU A 716 -29.97 9.43 11.44
N GLU A 717 -29.33 10.59 11.58
CA GLU A 717 -29.95 11.83 12.05
C GLU A 717 -29.65 12.98 11.08
N GLY A 718 -30.70 13.70 10.68
CA GLY A 718 -30.60 14.86 9.79
C GLY A 718 -31.98 15.28 9.27
N ALA A 719 -32.09 16.49 8.74
CA ALA A 719 -33.37 17.00 8.26
C ALA A 719 -33.83 16.21 7.02
N GLY A 720 -34.96 15.50 7.13
CA GLY A 720 -35.53 14.67 6.06
C GLY A 720 -34.89 13.29 5.87
N LEU A 721 -33.97 12.88 6.76
CA LEU A 721 -33.37 11.54 6.71
C LEU A 721 -34.30 10.49 7.37
N PRO A 722 -34.24 9.21 6.95
CA PRO A 722 -35.04 8.15 7.55
C PRO A 722 -34.54 7.77 8.95
N GLU A 723 -35.47 7.61 9.90
CA GLU A 723 -35.17 7.28 11.30
C GLU A 723 -34.87 5.78 11.57
N SER A 724 -35.06 4.93 10.55
CA SER A 724 -34.88 3.48 10.65
C SER A 724 -33.41 3.07 10.82
N VAL A 725 -33.18 1.95 11.52
CA VAL A 725 -31.85 1.36 11.74
C VAL A 725 -31.54 0.34 10.63
N LEU A 726 -30.40 0.49 9.95
CA LEU A 726 -29.85 -0.52 9.05
C LEU A 726 -28.97 -1.49 9.86
N ALA A 727 -29.33 -2.77 9.90
CA ALA A 727 -28.46 -3.79 10.49
C ALA A 727 -27.11 -3.85 9.76
N PHE A 728 -26.00 -3.72 10.49
CA PHE A 728 -24.64 -3.76 9.93
C PHE A 728 -23.76 -4.70 10.79
N PRO A 729 -23.59 -5.98 10.39
CA PRO A 729 -22.96 -6.99 11.24
C PRO A 729 -21.50 -6.72 11.65
N GLU A 730 -20.78 -5.85 10.93
CA GLU A 730 -19.41 -5.46 11.32
C GLU A 730 -19.37 -4.61 12.60
N ILE A 731 -20.50 -4.01 13.05
CA ILE A 731 -20.57 -3.25 14.30
C ILE A 731 -20.46 -4.21 15.48
N GLN A 732 -19.25 -4.34 16.01
CA GLN A 732 -18.86 -5.23 17.10
C GLN A 732 -17.82 -4.56 17.99
N GLU A 733 -17.62 -5.06 19.21
CA GLU A 733 -16.50 -4.64 20.05
C GLU A 733 -15.17 -4.93 19.34
N GLY A 734 -14.28 -3.93 19.34
CA GLY A 734 -13.01 -3.95 18.63
C GLY A 734 -13.09 -3.68 17.12
N ALA A 735 -14.27 -3.43 16.54
CA ALA A 735 -14.35 -3.05 15.13
C ALA A 735 -13.67 -1.69 14.88
N GLY A 736 -12.86 -1.58 13.83
CA GLY A 736 -12.15 -0.37 13.44
C GLY A 736 -12.58 0.09 12.05
N PHE A 737 -13.27 1.22 11.95
CA PHE A 737 -13.80 1.72 10.68
C PHE A 737 -12.91 2.79 10.06
N ARG A 738 -12.54 2.55 8.80
CA ARG A 738 -12.03 3.58 7.88
C ARG A 738 -13.22 4.37 7.32
N ILE A 739 -13.06 5.69 7.22
CA ILE A 739 -14.11 6.59 6.75
C ILE A 739 -13.70 7.16 5.40
N ALA A 740 -14.60 7.12 4.42
CA ALA A 740 -14.40 7.76 3.10
C ALA A 740 -15.55 8.72 2.80
N ILE A 741 -15.26 9.88 2.21
CA ILE A 741 -16.23 10.90 1.83
C ILE A 741 -15.86 11.43 0.44
N HIS A 742 -16.70 11.12 -0.56
CA HIS A 742 -16.44 11.43 -1.97
C HIS A 742 -17.56 12.25 -2.58
N ALA A 743 -17.22 13.28 -3.37
CA ALA A 743 -18.10 13.78 -4.41
C ALA A 743 -18.25 12.71 -5.49
N MET A 744 -19.46 12.56 -6.04
CA MET A 744 -19.79 11.60 -7.09
C MET A 744 -20.26 12.35 -8.34
N ALA A 745 -19.98 11.82 -9.53
CA ALA A 745 -20.54 12.36 -10.76
C ALA A 745 -22.07 12.23 -10.75
N SER A 746 -22.78 13.36 -10.87
CA SER A 746 -24.24 13.36 -11.01
C SER A 746 -24.67 12.87 -12.40
N ILE A 747 -25.99 12.76 -12.64
CA ILE A 747 -26.53 12.39 -13.96
C ILE A 747 -26.11 13.37 -15.10
N SER A 748 -25.73 14.61 -14.77
CA SER A 748 -25.15 15.57 -15.72
C SER A 748 -23.62 15.48 -15.87
N GLY A 749 -22.95 14.53 -15.20
CA GLY A 749 -21.51 14.30 -15.26
C GLY A 749 -20.66 15.26 -14.41
N ASP A 750 -21.26 16.35 -13.91
CA ASP A 750 -20.63 17.31 -13.02
C ASP A 750 -20.89 16.98 -11.54
N ALA A 751 -20.06 17.52 -10.64
CA ALA A 751 -20.13 17.22 -9.21
C ALA A 751 -19.72 18.40 -8.32
N ALA A 752 -20.21 18.41 -7.08
CA ALA A 752 -19.81 19.34 -6.04
C ALA A 752 -19.96 18.72 -4.64
N LEU A 753 -18.99 18.93 -3.77
CA LEU A 753 -19.05 18.62 -2.34
C LEU A 753 -18.35 19.73 -1.57
N VAL A 754 -19.00 20.23 -0.51
CA VAL A 754 -18.40 21.22 0.40
C VAL A 754 -18.50 20.69 1.83
N LEU A 755 -17.42 20.08 2.30
CA LEU A 755 -17.29 19.46 3.62
C LEU A 755 -16.60 20.43 4.58
N ARG A 756 -17.31 20.85 5.64
CA ARG A 756 -16.86 21.82 6.65
C ARG A 756 -16.21 21.18 7.87
N GLY A 757 -16.40 19.88 8.09
CA GLY A 757 -15.78 19.15 9.19
C GLY A 757 -16.38 17.78 9.43
N VAL A 758 -15.62 16.93 10.11
CA VAL A 758 -16.03 15.59 10.56
C VAL A 758 -15.60 15.41 12.01
N ARG A 759 -16.53 14.94 12.85
CA ARG A 759 -16.29 14.61 14.26
C ARG A 759 -16.72 13.19 14.52
N THR A 760 -15.86 12.40 15.15
CA THR A 760 -16.24 11.14 15.77
C THR A 760 -16.50 11.35 17.26
N SER A 761 -17.42 10.58 17.82
CA SER A 761 -17.59 10.45 19.26
C SER A 761 -18.00 9.03 19.60
N LEU A 762 -17.66 8.59 20.80
CA LEU A 762 -17.90 7.25 21.31
C LEU A 762 -18.31 7.35 22.77
N HIS A 763 -19.48 6.81 23.09
CA HIS A 763 -19.92 6.49 24.43
C HIS A 763 -19.75 4.97 24.60
N PRO A 764 -18.65 4.50 25.22
CA PRO A 764 -18.46 3.07 25.43
C PRO A 764 -19.51 2.50 26.38
N GLY A 765 -19.83 1.22 26.21
CA GLY A 765 -20.67 0.45 27.11
C GLY A 765 -19.90 0.00 28.36
N GLU A 766 -20.58 -0.78 29.20
CA GLU A 766 -19.93 -1.47 30.32
C GLU A 766 -18.97 -2.56 29.78
N PRO A 767 -17.78 -2.75 30.39
CA PRO A 767 -16.88 -3.84 30.01
C PRO A 767 -17.58 -5.19 30.14
N LEU A 768 -17.52 -6.03 29.11
CA LEU A 768 -17.95 -7.42 29.23
C LEU A 768 -17.00 -8.16 30.17
N GLY A 769 -17.53 -8.62 31.29
CA GLY A 769 -16.81 -9.54 32.16
C GLY A 769 -16.48 -10.84 31.43
N PHE A 770 -15.43 -11.53 31.88
CA PHE A 770 -15.21 -12.92 31.50
C PHE A 770 -16.43 -13.76 31.87
N GLY A 771 -16.97 -14.51 30.89
CA GLY A 771 -18.12 -15.37 31.09
C GLY A 771 -17.85 -16.39 32.19
N LYS A 772 -18.79 -16.50 33.13
CA LYS A 772 -18.69 -17.40 34.28
C LYS A 772 -19.63 -18.58 34.08
N PRO A 773 -19.17 -19.82 34.37
CA PRO A 773 -20.08 -20.96 34.39
C PRO A 773 -21.12 -20.81 35.51
N ALA A 774 -22.19 -21.60 35.45
CA ALA A 774 -23.19 -21.65 36.51
C ALA A 774 -22.58 -22.10 37.86
N ASP A 775 -23.21 -21.73 38.99
CA ASP A 775 -22.72 -22.06 40.33
C ASP A 775 -22.49 -23.58 40.49
N GLY A 776 -21.23 -23.97 40.74
CA GLY A 776 -20.81 -25.37 40.89
C GLY A 776 -20.34 -26.05 39.60
N VAL A 777 -20.43 -25.38 38.45
CA VAL A 777 -19.84 -25.82 37.18
C VAL A 777 -18.44 -25.19 37.02
N GLU A 778 -17.48 -25.96 36.51
CA GLU A 778 -16.10 -25.49 36.28
C GLU A 778 -15.96 -24.77 34.93
N PRO A 779 -15.06 -23.76 34.81
CA PRO A 779 -14.70 -23.17 33.51
C PRO A 779 -14.05 -24.19 32.57
N LEU A 780 -14.23 -24.00 31.26
CA LEU A 780 -13.59 -24.83 30.22
C LEU A 780 -12.05 -24.78 30.35
N PRO A 781 -11.34 -25.90 30.17
CA PRO A 781 -9.89 -25.94 30.32
C PRO A 781 -9.18 -25.18 29.19
N MET A 782 -8.04 -24.58 29.53
CA MET A 782 -7.07 -24.11 28.53
C MET A 782 -5.86 -25.04 28.54
N ARG A 783 -5.50 -25.55 27.35
CA ARG A 783 -4.28 -26.33 27.10
C ARG A 783 -3.09 -25.39 27.06
N VAL A 784 -1.98 -25.76 27.70
CA VAL A 784 -0.70 -25.04 27.57
C VAL A 784 0.09 -25.69 26.45
N PHE A 785 0.38 -24.91 25.40
CA PHE A 785 1.17 -25.33 24.23
C PHE A 785 2.65 -24.97 24.40
N PHE A 786 2.95 -23.88 25.10
CA PHE A 786 4.30 -23.44 25.45
C PHE A 786 4.31 -22.91 26.88
N ASP A 787 5.24 -23.38 27.70
CA ASP A 787 5.36 -23.06 29.14
C ASP A 787 6.55 -22.14 29.48
N GLY A 788 7.20 -21.60 28.45
CA GLY A 788 8.42 -20.82 28.56
C GLY A 788 9.67 -21.56 28.08
N GLN A 789 9.63 -22.89 27.94
CA GLN A 789 10.77 -23.72 27.54
C GLN A 789 10.61 -24.32 26.14
N ILE A 790 11.71 -24.40 25.37
CA ILE A 790 11.72 -25.11 24.09
C ILE A 790 11.60 -26.63 24.32
N THR A 791 10.49 -27.21 23.89
CA THR A 791 10.22 -28.67 23.93
C THR A 791 10.29 -29.29 22.53
N GLN A 792 10.09 -30.60 22.41
CA GLN A 792 10.08 -31.30 21.12
C GLN A 792 8.98 -30.82 20.14
N ASN A 793 7.98 -30.08 20.63
CA ASN A 793 6.86 -29.55 19.83
C ASN A 793 7.13 -28.13 19.30
N TRP A 794 8.31 -27.55 19.59
CA TRP A 794 8.72 -26.21 19.14
C TRP A 794 10.15 -26.23 18.58
N GLU A 795 10.31 -25.83 17.31
CA GLU A 795 11.60 -25.78 16.61
C GLU A 795 12.16 -24.35 16.55
N GLY A 796 13.44 -24.18 16.87
CA GLY A 796 14.17 -22.93 16.66
C GLY A 796 14.77 -22.85 15.26
N LYS A 797 14.10 -22.14 14.34
CA LYS A 797 14.53 -21.98 12.94
C LYS A 797 15.45 -20.78 12.73
N SER A 798 16.36 -20.94 11.77
CA SER A 798 17.35 -19.94 11.35
C SER A 798 17.14 -19.65 9.85
N VAL A 799 16.92 -18.38 9.47
CA VAL A 799 16.71 -17.97 8.08
C VAL A 799 17.82 -17.00 7.65
N GLY A 800 18.45 -17.29 6.51
CA GLY A 800 19.58 -16.51 6.00
C GLY A 800 20.79 -16.57 6.93
N ASN A 801 21.40 -15.42 7.20
CA ASN A 801 22.58 -15.28 8.04
C ASN A 801 22.28 -15.29 9.56
N ALA A 802 21.02 -15.40 10.00
CA ALA A 802 20.61 -15.25 11.39
C ALA A 802 20.49 -16.61 12.09
N VAL A 803 21.36 -16.85 13.08
CA VAL A 803 21.47 -18.13 13.79
C VAL A 803 20.61 -18.11 15.05
N PHE A 804 19.70 -19.07 15.20
CA PHE A 804 18.79 -19.16 16.36
C PHE A 804 19.54 -19.21 17.69
N ALA A 805 20.61 -20.04 17.79
CA ALA A 805 21.39 -20.20 19.01
C ALA A 805 22.16 -18.93 19.47
N ASP A 806 22.40 -17.97 18.57
CA ASP A 806 23.09 -16.70 18.88
C ASP A 806 22.10 -15.59 19.28
N LEU A 807 20.82 -15.74 18.93
CA LEU A 807 19.80 -14.68 18.96
C LEU A 807 18.57 -15.04 19.82
N ALA A 808 18.44 -16.29 20.24
CA ALA A 808 17.46 -16.77 21.22
C ALA A 808 18.15 -17.05 22.57
N VAL A 809 17.57 -16.57 23.67
CA VAL A 809 18.11 -16.73 25.02
C VAL A 809 17.03 -17.31 25.94
N GLN A 810 17.24 -18.53 26.40
CA GLN A 810 16.38 -19.20 27.38
C GLN A 810 16.74 -18.73 28.80
N ASN A 811 15.78 -18.12 29.49
CA ASN A 811 15.91 -17.69 30.89
C ASN A 811 14.93 -18.45 31.79
N SER A 812 14.98 -18.19 33.10
CA SER A 812 13.99 -18.65 34.08
C SER A 812 12.59 -18.15 33.77
N ASP A 813 12.50 -16.95 33.20
CA ASP A 813 11.26 -16.20 33.09
C ASP A 813 10.55 -16.48 31.75
N GLY A 814 11.28 -17.01 30.76
CA GLY A 814 10.77 -17.33 29.42
C GLY A 814 11.89 -17.39 28.38
N LEU A 815 11.51 -17.44 27.10
CA LEU A 815 12.42 -17.44 25.96
C LEU A 815 12.45 -16.07 25.29
N THR A 816 13.60 -15.40 25.28
CA THR A 816 13.78 -14.13 24.55
C THR A 816 14.31 -14.38 23.15
N LEU A 817 13.58 -13.94 22.11
CA LEU A 817 14.03 -13.92 20.71
C LEU A 817 14.44 -12.48 20.33
N ARG A 818 15.50 -12.33 19.53
CA ARG A 818 16.02 -11.02 19.11
C ARG A 818 16.40 -10.95 17.63
N ARG A 819 16.27 -9.77 17.05
CA ARG A 819 16.96 -9.40 15.80
C ARG A 819 18.36 -8.85 16.13
N ARG A 820 19.24 -8.79 15.11
CA ARG A 820 20.48 -8.01 15.20
C ARG A 820 20.15 -6.51 15.25
N ASP A 821 20.99 -5.72 15.91
CA ASP A 821 20.87 -4.26 15.91
C ASP A 821 22.27 -3.67 15.59
N PRO A 822 22.47 -3.01 14.42
CA PRO A 822 21.50 -2.84 13.34
C PRO A 822 21.13 -4.19 12.67
N VAL A 823 19.97 -4.22 12.01
CA VAL A 823 19.59 -5.34 11.12
C VAL A 823 20.33 -5.20 9.80
N PRO A 824 21.19 -6.15 9.38
CA PRO A 824 21.97 -6.03 8.15
C PRO A 824 21.19 -6.45 6.89
N ASP A 825 20.22 -7.35 7.02
CA ASP A 825 19.50 -7.99 5.93
C ASP A 825 18.16 -8.60 6.41
N TRP A 826 17.44 -9.25 5.49
CA TRP A 826 16.15 -9.92 5.75
C TRP A 826 16.24 -11.14 6.71
N SER A 827 17.45 -11.55 7.12
CA SER A 827 17.70 -12.73 7.94
C SER A 827 17.03 -12.62 9.31
N ARG A 828 16.33 -13.67 9.70
CA ARG A 828 15.53 -13.72 10.93
C ARG A 828 15.60 -15.11 11.57
N ILE A 829 15.27 -15.16 12.85
CA ILE A 829 15.08 -16.41 13.58
C ILE A 829 13.58 -16.58 13.86
N ALA A 830 13.12 -17.81 14.02
CA ALA A 830 11.72 -18.09 14.36
C ALA A 830 11.63 -19.21 15.40
N LEU A 831 10.71 -19.09 16.34
CA LEU A 831 10.24 -20.22 17.13
C LEU A 831 8.95 -20.73 16.48
N VAL A 832 8.95 -21.98 15.97
CA VAL A 832 7.84 -22.54 15.19
C VAL A 832 7.28 -23.77 15.90
N GLY A 833 6.00 -23.73 16.25
CA GLY A 833 5.27 -24.87 16.82
C GLY A 833 4.86 -25.86 15.74
N SER A 834 4.93 -27.15 16.06
CA SER A 834 4.43 -28.27 15.23
C SER A 834 3.11 -28.85 15.72
N GLU A 835 2.57 -28.32 16.81
CA GLU A 835 1.28 -28.70 17.41
C GLU A 835 0.20 -27.67 17.05
N LEU A 836 -1.03 -28.14 16.80
CA LEU A 836 -2.20 -27.27 16.57
C LEU A 836 -2.52 -26.49 17.85
N VAL A 837 -2.29 -25.18 17.84
CA VAL A 837 -2.70 -24.27 18.93
C VAL A 837 -4.19 -23.94 18.88
N ALA A 838 -4.82 -24.17 17.73
CA ALA A 838 -6.26 -24.15 17.53
C ALA A 838 -6.65 -25.24 16.53
N ASN A 839 -7.61 -26.07 16.91
CA ASN A 839 -8.26 -27.06 16.06
C ASN A 839 -9.77 -26.83 16.19
N LEU A 840 -10.40 -26.32 15.13
CA LEU A 840 -11.73 -25.75 15.18
C LEU A 840 -12.74 -26.66 14.47
N ASP A 841 -13.74 -27.13 15.21
CA ASP A 841 -14.89 -27.87 14.71
C ASP A 841 -16.19 -27.05 14.84
N TYR A 842 -17.34 -27.70 14.62
CA TYR A 842 -18.68 -27.12 14.70
C TYR A 842 -19.02 -26.36 16.00
N ARG A 843 -18.26 -26.55 17.09
CA ARG A 843 -18.38 -25.74 18.31
C ARG A 843 -18.15 -24.24 18.03
N ILE A 844 -17.31 -23.91 17.03
CA ILE A 844 -16.95 -22.54 16.66
C ILE A 844 -18.14 -21.67 16.24
N ASP A 845 -19.22 -22.26 15.73
CA ASP A 845 -20.42 -21.54 15.28
C ASP A 845 -21.23 -20.95 16.44
N THR A 846 -21.00 -21.44 17.67
CA THR A 846 -21.71 -20.99 18.89
C THR A 846 -20.77 -20.49 19.98
N THR A 847 -19.54 -21.01 20.04
CA THR A 847 -18.59 -20.77 21.13
C THR A 847 -17.23 -20.39 20.53
N PRO A 848 -16.72 -19.17 20.74
CA PRO A 848 -15.40 -18.78 20.27
C PRO A 848 -14.28 -19.63 20.89
N TYR A 849 -13.22 -19.85 20.13
CA TYR A 849 -11.95 -20.36 20.66
C TYR A 849 -11.04 -19.18 21.04
N GLU A 850 -10.20 -19.30 22.06
CA GLU A 850 -9.27 -18.22 22.44
C GLU A 850 -7.86 -18.75 22.67
N VAL A 851 -6.87 -18.14 22.00
CA VAL A 851 -5.45 -18.37 22.20
C VAL A 851 -4.87 -17.20 22.99
N LEU A 852 -4.28 -17.48 24.14
CA LEU A 852 -3.60 -16.54 25.03
C LEU A 852 -2.08 -16.72 24.90
N VAL A 853 -1.41 -15.68 24.44
CA VAL A 853 0.07 -15.56 24.36
C VAL A 853 0.52 -14.59 25.44
N LYS A 854 1.47 -14.99 26.29
CA LYS A 854 1.98 -14.15 27.37
C LYS A 854 3.38 -13.65 27.03
N LEU A 855 3.54 -12.35 26.90
CA LEU A 855 4.76 -11.64 26.49
C LEU A 855 5.27 -10.71 27.60
N ASP A 856 6.53 -10.31 27.48
CA ASP A 856 7.12 -9.21 28.26
C ASP A 856 6.87 -7.86 27.55
N PRO A 857 6.10 -6.92 28.15
CA PRO A 857 5.83 -5.60 27.56
C PRO A 857 7.02 -4.63 27.77
N ALA A 858 8.23 -5.07 27.39
CA ALA A 858 9.47 -4.33 27.54
C ALA A 858 9.69 -3.27 26.44
N ALA A 859 10.55 -2.29 26.74
CA ALA A 859 11.07 -1.36 25.72
C ALA A 859 11.91 -2.12 24.67
N GLY A 860 11.79 -1.72 23.40
CA GLY A 860 12.35 -2.43 22.26
C GLY A 860 11.52 -3.62 21.77
N LEU A 861 10.28 -3.77 22.23
CA LEU A 861 9.35 -4.80 21.76
C LEU A 861 9.20 -4.75 20.23
N GLY A 862 9.40 -5.90 19.59
CA GLY A 862 9.16 -6.10 18.17
C GLY A 862 8.96 -7.58 17.90
N THR A 863 7.76 -7.98 17.48
CA THR A 863 7.45 -9.35 17.06
C THR A 863 6.35 -9.44 16.00
N ARG A 864 6.44 -10.47 15.16
CA ARG A 864 5.32 -11.02 14.40
C ARG A 864 4.94 -12.39 14.96
N ILE A 865 3.64 -12.57 15.21
CA ILE A 865 3.03 -13.83 15.65
C ILE A 865 2.14 -14.32 14.51
N TYR A 866 2.45 -15.48 13.96
CA TYR A 866 1.74 -16.12 12.87
C TYR A 866 0.87 -17.25 13.42
N LEU A 867 -0.42 -17.28 13.06
CA LEU A 867 -1.19 -18.51 13.03
C LEU A 867 -1.10 -19.08 11.61
N HIS A 868 -0.67 -20.33 11.46
CA HIS A 868 -0.30 -20.89 10.16
C HIS A 868 -0.73 -22.35 10.00
N SER A 869 -1.03 -22.74 8.76
CA SER A 869 -1.40 -24.10 8.35
C SER A 869 -0.19 -24.96 7.96
N ASN A 870 1.00 -24.37 7.80
CA ASN A 870 2.22 -25.06 7.37
C ASN A 870 3.45 -24.70 8.22
N ALA A 871 3.89 -25.61 9.11
CA ALA A 871 5.09 -25.40 9.91
C ALA A 871 6.42 -25.41 9.11
N ALA A 872 6.46 -25.95 7.89
CA ALA A 872 7.67 -25.89 7.06
C ALA A 872 7.93 -24.44 6.62
N ASP A 873 6.90 -23.81 6.05
CA ASP A 873 6.87 -22.42 5.58
C ASP A 873 5.72 -21.65 6.26
N HIS A 874 6.02 -21.16 7.47
CA HIS A 874 5.06 -20.52 8.37
C HIS A 874 4.72 -19.07 7.98
N GLU A 875 5.47 -18.46 7.06
CA GLU A 875 5.15 -17.11 6.56
C GLU A 875 4.27 -17.18 5.31
N ALA A 876 4.50 -18.15 4.40
CA ALA A 876 3.62 -18.35 3.24
C ALA A 876 2.33 -19.10 3.59
N GLY A 877 2.36 -20.02 4.55
CA GLY A 877 1.18 -20.72 5.07
C GLY A 877 0.43 -19.98 6.18
N ALA A 878 0.57 -18.65 6.26
CA ALA A 878 0.00 -17.85 7.34
C ALA A 878 -1.47 -17.49 7.08
N GLU A 879 -2.34 -17.81 8.04
CA GLU A 879 -3.78 -17.53 8.03
C GLU A 879 -4.13 -16.21 8.72
N THR A 880 -3.28 -15.83 9.69
CA THR A 880 -3.41 -14.61 10.48
C THR A 880 -2.03 -14.20 11.00
N VAL A 881 -1.73 -12.90 10.96
CA VAL A 881 -0.48 -12.35 11.51
C VAL A 881 -0.77 -11.16 12.41
N VAL A 882 -0.31 -11.24 13.66
CA VAL A 882 -0.21 -10.06 14.54
C VAL A 882 1.19 -9.48 14.46
N THR A 883 1.31 -8.18 14.25
CA THR A 883 2.57 -7.44 14.48
C THR A 883 2.42 -6.62 15.76
N LEU A 884 3.41 -6.69 16.65
CA LEU A 884 3.59 -5.79 17.78
C LEU A 884 4.94 -5.09 17.65
N ARG A 885 5.00 -3.75 17.63
CA ARG A 885 6.24 -2.99 17.46
C ARG A 885 6.22 -1.67 18.22
N GLU A 886 7.21 -1.43 19.08
CA GLU A 886 7.44 -0.08 19.61
C GLU A 886 8.06 0.80 18.51
N LEU A 887 7.38 1.91 18.17
CA LEU A 887 7.84 2.80 17.11
C LEU A 887 9.05 3.62 17.56
N ARG A 888 10.19 3.48 16.85
CA ARG A 888 11.45 4.16 17.21
C ARG A 888 11.62 5.57 16.63
N SER A 889 10.86 5.93 15.59
CA SER A 889 10.92 7.19 14.81
C SER A 889 9.54 7.82 14.59
N GLY A 890 9.46 8.95 13.87
CA GLY A 890 8.22 9.62 13.49
C GLY A 890 7.44 10.31 14.64
N PRO A 891 6.18 10.73 14.40
CA PRO A 891 5.34 11.40 15.40
C PRO A 891 4.88 10.46 16.51
N GLN A 892 4.52 9.21 16.16
CA GLN A 892 3.99 8.21 17.09
C GLN A 892 5.08 7.47 17.92
N ARG A 893 6.29 8.04 18.02
CA ARG A 893 7.46 7.42 18.67
C ARG A 893 7.20 7.03 20.13
N GLY A 894 7.59 5.81 20.48
CA GLY A 894 7.34 5.19 21.79
C GLY A 894 5.93 4.62 21.95
N GLY A 895 5.03 4.86 21.00
CA GLY A 895 3.76 4.16 20.90
C GLY A 895 3.95 2.70 20.48
N LEU A 896 3.04 1.84 20.93
CA LEU A 896 2.97 0.43 20.52
C LEU A 896 2.08 0.33 19.30
N GLU A 897 2.70 0.13 18.14
CA GLU A 897 2.00 -0.28 16.93
C GLU A 897 1.54 -1.73 17.09
N VAL A 898 0.23 -1.92 16.95
CA VAL A 898 -0.44 -3.21 16.87
C VAL A 898 -1.01 -3.32 15.46
N GLN A 899 -0.74 -4.42 14.78
CA GLN A 899 -1.36 -4.74 13.49
C GLN A 899 -1.96 -6.13 13.53
N LEU A 900 -3.11 -6.32 12.88
CA LEU A 900 -3.73 -7.61 12.61
C LEU A 900 -3.88 -7.74 11.10
N HIS A 901 -3.43 -8.86 10.54
CA HIS A 901 -3.71 -9.28 9.17
C HIS A 901 -4.45 -10.61 9.20
N THR A 902 -5.48 -10.78 8.38
CA THR A 902 -6.18 -12.06 8.13
C THR A 902 -6.25 -12.28 6.62
N GLY A 903 -6.76 -13.43 6.16
CA GLY A 903 -7.18 -13.62 4.77
C GLY A 903 -6.14 -13.14 3.73
N HIS A 904 -6.51 -12.15 2.91
CA HIS A 904 -5.60 -11.56 1.92
C HIS A 904 -4.87 -10.34 2.51
N PHE A 905 -3.63 -10.53 2.98
CA PHE A 905 -2.89 -9.53 3.79
C PHE A 905 -2.74 -8.12 3.18
N SER A 906 -2.84 -7.95 1.86
CA SER A 906 -2.84 -6.62 1.21
C SER A 906 -4.12 -5.80 1.45
N TYR A 907 -5.24 -6.44 1.83
CA TYR A 907 -6.56 -5.83 2.00
C TYR A 907 -7.13 -6.06 3.41
N ASP A 908 -6.97 -7.26 3.95
CA ASP A 908 -7.55 -7.65 5.24
C ASP A 908 -6.57 -7.30 6.37
N ARG A 909 -6.32 -5.99 6.56
CA ARG A 909 -5.41 -5.47 7.58
C ARG A 909 -6.03 -4.37 8.45
N TRP A 910 -5.64 -4.36 9.72
CA TRP A 910 -5.97 -3.35 10.72
C TRP A 910 -4.67 -2.90 11.40
N ARG A 911 -4.49 -1.59 11.59
CA ARG A 911 -3.35 -0.97 12.27
C ARG A 911 -3.84 0.02 13.30
N ARG A 912 -3.36 -0.07 14.54
CA ARG A 912 -3.66 0.83 15.66
C ARG A 912 -2.38 1.12 16.45
N VAL A 913 -2.14 2.36 16.85
CA VAL A 913 -0.96 2.72 17.65
C VAL A 913 -1.34 3.25 19.02
N LEU A 914 -1.09 2.44 20.05
CA LEU A 914 -1.39 2.80 21.44
C LEU A 914 -0.37 3.80 21.98
N PRO A 915 -0.80 4.91 22.62
CA PRO A 915 0.09 5.86 23.28
C PRO A 915 1.05 5.22 24.30
N ALA A 916 2.25 5.79 24.41
CA ALA A 916 3.37 5.25 25.20
C ALA A 916 3.08 5.16 26.71
N ASP A 917 2.22 6.04 27.21
CA ASP A 917 1.66 6.06 28.56
C ASP A 917 0.62 4.95 28.76
N GLN A 918 -0.29 4.78 27.80
CA GLN A 918 -1.35 3.76 27.86
C GLN A 918 -0.80 2.34 27.82
N TRP A 919 0.03 1.97 26.84
CA TRP A 919 0.45 0.57 26.71
C TRP A 919 1.43 0.12 27.81
N ARG A 920 2.38 0.97 28.22
CA ARG A 920 3.40 0.61 29.24
C ARG A 920 2.84 0.52 30.67
N THR A 921 1.60 0.94 30.91
CA THR A 921 0.98 0.91 32.25
C THR A 921 -0.33 0.12 32.30
N GLY A 922 -1.10 0.09 31.20
CA GLY A 922 -2.36 -0.64 31.09
C GLY A 922 -2.25 -2.06 30.52
N TRP A 923 -1.14 -2.42 29.86
CA TRP A 923 -0.95 -3.77 29.32
C TRP A 923 -0.04 -4.62 30.21
N ASP A 924 -0.55 -5.77 30.63
CA ASP A 924 0.14 -6.74 31.49
C ASP A 924 1.02 -7.75 30.70
N GLY A 925 1.15 -7.57 29.38
CA GLY A 925 1.82 -8.53 28.49
C GLY A 925 0.93 -9.67 27.97
N SER A 926 -0.35 -9.77 28.37
CA SER A 926 -1.28 -10.76 27.83
C SER A 926 -1.80 -10.33 26.44
N LEU A 927 -1.51 -11.11 25.40
CA LEU A 927 -2.10 -10.97 24.07
C LEU A 927 -3.13 -12.08 23.86
N ARG A 928 -4.31 -11.72 23.37
CA ARG A 928 -5.46 -12.62 23.25
C ARG A 928 -5.99 -12.62 21.82
N LEU A 929 -6.08 -13.80 21.23
CA LEU A 929 -6.63 -14.06 19.90
C LEU A 929 -7.89 -14.89 20.04
N ARG A 930 -9.05 -14.22 20.00
CA ARG A 930 -10.36 -14.88 20.04
C ARG A 930 -10.86 -15.11 18.63
N ILE A 931 -11.02 -16.38 18.27
CA ILE A 931 -11.42 -16.86 16.95
C ILE A 931 -12.90 -17.23 17.01
N GLY A 932 -13.68 -16.77 16.04
CA GLY A 932 -15.04 -17.22 15.77
C GLY A 932 -15.16 -17.90 14.40
N PRO A 933 -16.37 -18.11 13.87
CA PRO A 933 -16.57 -18.82 12.62
C PRO A 933 -15.89 -18.08 11.47
N ASN A 934 -16.26 -16.82 11.20
CA ASN A 934 -15.73 -16.02 10.09
C ASN A 934 -14.98 -14.76 10.55
N TRP A 935 -14.44 -14.74 11.78
CA TRP A 935 -13.76 -13.57 12.35
C TRP A 935 -12.67 -13.94 13.37
N ILE A 936 -11.75 -13.01 13.62
CA ILE A 936 -10.83 -13.04 14.76
C ILE A 936 -10.77 -11.66 15.43
N ALA A 937 -10.67 -11.64 16.75
CA ALA A 937 -10.45 -10.43 17.55
C ALA A 937 -9.12 -10.53 18.30
N LEU A 938 -8.36 -9.43 18.26
CA LEU A 938 -7.10 -9.25 18.97
C LEU A 938 -7.34 -8.31 20.16
N GLY A 939 -7.01 -8.78 21.36
CA GLY A 939 -7.03 -8.00 22.59
C GLY A 939 -5.68 -7.98 23.30
N LEU A 940 -5.42 -6.90 24.04
CA LEU A 940 -4.30 -6.77 24.96
C LEU A 940 -4.85 -6.60 26.39
N GLY A 941 -4.49 -7.50 27.29
CA GLY A 941 -5.11 -7.61 28.62
C GLY A 941 -6.62 -7.85 28.53
N ASP A 942 -7.40 -7.00 29.21
CA ASP A 942 -8.86 -7.05 29.22
C ASP A 942 -9.52 -6.29 28.04
N HIS A 943 -8.75 -5.64 27.18
CA HIS A 943 -9.27 -4.76 26.12
C HIS A 943 -9.17 -5.40 24.72
N TRP A 944 -10.30 -5.55 24.02
CA TRP A 944 -10.32 -5.87 22.59
C TRP A 944 -9.94 -4.63 21.77
N LEU A 945 -8.84 -4.72 21.01
CA LEU A 945 -8.26 -3.59 20.29
C LEU A 945 -8.71 -3.51 18.83
N MET A 946 -8.80 -4.67 18.17
CA MET A 946 -9.15 -4.78 16.75
C MET A 946 -9.82 -6.12 16.45
N ARG A 947 -10.73 -6.11 15.48
CA ARG A 947 -11.47 -7.28 15.00
C ARG A 947 -11.47 -7.30 13.47
N GLY A 948 -11.12 -8.45 12.90
CA GLY A 948 -11.01 -8.67 11.47
C GLY A 948 -11.57 -10.02 11.02
N GLY A 949 -11.47 -10.29 9.73
CA GLY A 949 -11.95 -11.49 9.04
C GLY A 949 -12.00 -11.27 7.53
N PRO A 950 -12.24 -12.30 6.72
CA PRO A 950 -12.54 -13.69 7.12
C PRO A 950 -11.31 -14.47 7.60
N ARG A 951 -11.55 -15.67 8.14
CA ARG A 951 -10.56 -16.71 8.43
C ARG A 951 -10.82 -17.90 7.51
N LEU A 952 -9.78 -18.57 6.99
CA LEU A 952 -9.93 -19.69 6.06
C LEU A 952 -9.69 -21.05 6.74
N ALA A 953 -8.49 -21.33 7.27
CA ALA A 953 -8.19 -22.64 7.87
C ALA A 953 -8.74 -22.82 9.30
N THR A 954 -9.27 -24.02 9.57
CA THR A 954 -9.75 -24.49 10.89
C THR A 954 -8.65 -25.09 11.76
N GLU A 955 -7.55 -25.54 11.17
CA GLU A 955 -6.39 -26.11 11.86
C GLU A 955 -5.22 -25.13 11.78
N MET A 956 -4.72 -24.65 12.92
CA MET A 956 -3.65 -23.65 13.00
C MET A 956 -2.58 -24.02 14.02
N MET A 957 -1.32 -24.03 13.58
CA MET A 957 -0.11 -23.98 14.41
C MET A 957 0.29 -22.52 14.67
N MET A 958 1.32 -22.28 15.49
CA MET A 958 1.83 -20.93 15.78
C MET A 958 3.33 -20.79 15.47
N ALA A 959 3.74 -19.63 14.97
CA ALA A 959 5.15 -19.25 14.87
C ALA A 959 5.37 -17.83 15.40
N ILE A 960 6.52 -17.58 16.03
CA ILE A 960 6.86 -16.31 16.67
C ILE A 960 8.24 -15.87 16.19
N VAL A 961 8.30 -14.65 15.65
CA VAL A 961 9.47 -14.06 14.99
C VAL A 961 9.76 -12.68 15.62
N PRO A 962 10.99 -12.35 16.02
CA PRO A 962 11.34 -11.01 16.48
C PRO A 962 11.51 -10.02 15.32
N GLY A 963 11.15 -8.76 15.54
CA GLY A 963 11.09 -7.70 14.53
C GLY A 963 9.66 -7.37 14.08
N GLY A 964 9.54 -6.40 13.16
CA GLY A 964 8.28 -5.97 12.57
C GLY A 964 8.06 -6.50 11.15
N SER A 965 7.19 -5.82 10.39
CA SER A 965 6.87 -6.18 9.00
C SER A 965 7.95 -5.77 7.98
N GLY A 966 8.80 -4.80 8.31
CA GLY A 966 9.89 -4.34 7.43
C GLY A 966 11.09 -5.29 7.44
N ASN A 967 11.72 -5.50 6.28
CA ASN A 967 12.89 -6.38 6.14
C ASN A 967 14.07 -5.99 7.06
N THR A 968 14.19 -4.71 7.41
CA THR A 968 15.19 -4.15 8.34
C THR A 968 14.65 -3.84 9.73
N ASP A 969 13.40 -4.20 10.06
CA ASP A 969 12.82 -3.93 11.38
C ASP A 969 13.55 -4.73 12.46
N GLY A 970 14.25 -4.02 13.34
CA GLY A 970 14.82 -4.55 14.57
C GLY A 970 13.76 -4.75 15.66
N GLY A 971 14.16 -5.40 16.75
CA GLY A 971 13.28 -5.64 17.90
C GLY A 971 13.63 -6.92 18.66
N SER A 972 12.94 -7.11 19.77
CA SER A 972 13.01 -8.32 20.59
C SER A 972 11.66 -8.64 21.21
N VAL A 973 11.46 -9.89 21.62
CA VAL A 973 10.29 -10.35 22.36
C VAL A 973 10.72 -11.42 23.36
N THR A 974 10.20 -11.35 24.59
CA THR A 974 10.28 -12.47 25.53
C THR A 974 8.91 -13.14 25.59
N LEU A 975 8.89 -14.45 25.35
CA LEU A 975 7.71 -15.31 25.38
C LEU A 975 7.70 -16.09 26.70
N HIS A 976 6.67 -15.87 27.51
CA HIS A 976 6.44 -16.58 28.77
C HIS A 976 5.60 -17.84 28.57
N SER A 977 4.52 -17.77 27.80
CA SER A 977 3.66 -18.93 27.51
C SER A 977 2.76 -18.75 26.28
N VAL A 978 2.28 -19.87 25.75
CA VAL A 978 1.18 -19.96 24.78
C VAL A 978 0.18 -20.98 25.31
N SER A 979 -1.09 -20.62 25.33
CA SER A 979 -2.19 -21.49 25.78
C SER A 979 -3.45 -21.24 24.96
N GLY A 980 -4.37 -22.20 24.90
CA GLY A 980 -5.63 -22.02 24.17
C GLY A 980 -6.73 -22.99 24.59
N GLY A 981 -7.98 -22.62 24.30
CA GLY A 981 -9.16 -23.41 24.59
C GLY A 981 -10.46 -22.70 24.19
N TRP A 982 -11.59 -23.39 24.36
CA TRP A 982 -12.91 -22.82 24.13
C TRP A 982 -13.26 -21.78 25.20
N VAL A 983 -13.76 -20.62 24.79
CA VAL A 983 -14.20 -19.56 25.71
C VAL A 983 -15.40 -20.07 26.51
N THR A 984 -15.30 -20.02 27.84
CA THR A 984 -16.42 -20.39 28.72
C THR A 984 -17.61 -19.43 28.51
N PRO A 985 -18.79 -19.93 28.09
CA PRO A 985 -19.99 -19.10 28.01
C PRO A 985 -20.43 -18.60 29.39
N ASP A 986 -21.03 -17.41 29.44
CA ASP A 986 -21.65 -16.91 30.68
C ASP A 986 -22.94 -17.69 30.98
N GLY A 987 -23.07 -18.16 32.22
CA GLY A 987 -24.15 -19.05 32.65
C GLY A 987 -23.96 -20.54 32.28
N MET A 988 -22.84 -20.95 31.67
CA MET A 988 -22.63 -22.31 31.13
C MET A 988 -23.02 -23.42 32.13
N THR A 989 -23.92 -24.32 31.70
CA THR A 989 -24.37 -25.46 32.52
C THR A 989 -23.42 -26.66 32.47
N GLY A 990 -23.68 -27.70 33.27
CA GLY A 990 -22.93 -28.96 33.20
C GLY A 990 -23.15 -29.70 31.89
N VAL A 991 -24.38 -29.74 31.37
CA VAL A 991 -24.69 -30.31 30.04
C VAL A 991 -23.94 -29.57 28.94
N GLU A 992 -23.84 -28.24 29.02
CA GLU A 992 -23.10 -27.43 28.05
C GLU A 992 -21.59 -27.61 28.17
N ARG A 993 -21.04 -27.65 29.39
CA ARG A 993 -19.63 -27.99 29.65
C ARG A 993 -19.23 -29.28 28.94
N MET A 994 -20.02 -30.34 29.12
CA MET A 994 -19.73 -31.64 28.49
C MET A 994 -19.80 -31.57 26.95
N ARG A 995 -20.71 -30.80 26.36
CA ARG A 995 -20.78 -30.62 24.88
C ARG A 995 -19.59 -29.84 24.31
N LEU A 996 -18.96 -28.99 25.12
CA LEU A 996 -17.81 -28.17 24.74
C LEU A 996 -16.46 -28.80 25.12
N SER A 997 -16.46 -29.85 25.95
CA SER A 997 -15.29 -30.69 26.25
C SER A 997 -14.76 -31.41 25.00
N GLU A 998 -13.47 -31.74 25.00
CA GLU A 998 -12.88 -32.54 23.93
C GLU A 998 -13.40 -33.98 23.93
N THR A 999 -13.34 -34.66 22.78
CA THR A 999 -13.88 -36.02 22.61
C THR A 999 -13.21 -37.05 23.53
N GLU A 1000 -11.97 -36.81 23.96
CA GLU A 1000 -11.25 -37.66 24.92
C GLU A 1000 -11.67 -37.44 26.39
N ASP A 1001 -12.26 -36.29 26.72
CA ASP A 1001 -12.77 -35.93 28.05
C ASP A 1001 -14.28 -36.20 28.21
N PHE A 1002 -14.98 -36.62 27.15
CA PHE A 1002 -16.44 -36.78 27.16
C PHE A 1002 -16.90 -38.06 27.90
N ASP A 1003 -17.39 -37.87 29.11
CA ASP A 1003 -18.08 -38.89 29.92
C ASP A 1003 -19.59 -38.95 29.55
N PRO A 1004 -20.06 -40.02 28.86
CA PRO A 1004 -21.45 -40.14 28.41
C PRO A 1004 -22.43 -40.44 29.56
N ASP A 1005 -21.99 -41.14 30.61
CA ASP A 1005 -22.85 -41.49 31.74
C ASP A 1005 -23.11 -40.25 32.59
N ARG A 1006 -22.05 -39.48 32.90
CA ARG A 1006 -22.17 -38.17 33.56
C ARG A 1006 -22.98 -37.16 32.73
N PHE A 1007 -22.87 -37.21 31.40
CA PHE A 1007 -23.69 -36.36 30.52
C PHE A 1007 -25.19 -36.68 30.66
N LEU A 1008 -25.57 -37.96 30.75
CA LEU A 1008 -26.96 -38.36 30.95
C LEU A 1008 -27.49 -38.01 32.35
N ASP A 1009 -26.68 -38.19 33.40
CA ASP A 1009 -27.01 -37.75 34.77
C ASP A 1009 -27.26 -36.23 34.84
N LEU A 1010 -26.38 -35.44 34.20
CA LEU A 1010 -26.51 -33.98 34.11
C LEU A 1010 -27.75 -33.58 33.30
N LEU A 1011 -28.00 -34.23 32.15
CA LEU A 1011 -29.17 -33.96 31.31
C LEU A 1011 -30.47 -34.22 32.07
N THR A 1012 -30.54 -35.32 32.82
CA THR A 1012 -31.68 -35.68 33.67
C THR A 1012 -31.90 -34.65 34.78
N THR A 1013 -30.81 -34.22 35.43
CA THR A 1013 -30.84 -33.27 36.55
C THR A 1013 -31.20 -31.85 36.12
N GLU A 1014 -30.63 -31.36 35.01
CA GLU A 1014 -30.80 -29.98 34.54
C GLU A 1014 -32.11 -29.76 33.76
N THR A 1015 -32.59 -30.75 33.00
CA THR A 1015 -33.86 -30.62 32.25
C THR A 1015 -35.11 -30.92 33.08
N GLY A 1016 -34.95 -31.55 34.25
CA GLY A 1016 -36.06 -31.96 35.12
C GLY A 1016 -36.90 -33.12 34.57
N VAL A 1017 -36.45 -33.80 33.51
CA VAL A 1017 -37.10 -34.97 32.93
C VAL A 1017 -36.83 -36.18 33.82
N SER A 1018 -37.66 -36.36 34.85
CA SER A 1018 -37.68 -37.60 35.65
C SER A 1018 -38.13 -38.78 34.79
N ASP A 1019 -37.36 -39.86 34.78
CA ASP A 1019 -37.81 -41.15 34.27
C ASP A 1019 -39.10 -41.61 35.00
N GLN A 1020 -40.13 -41.98 34.22
CA GLN A 1020 -41.36 -42.67 34.64
C GLN A 1020 -41.85 -43.61 33.54
#